data_AF-A0A915CKA2-F1
#
_entry.id   AF-A0A915CKA2-F1
#
_cell.length_a   1.000
_cell.length_b   1.000
_cell.length_c   1.000
_cell.angle_alpha   90.00
_cell.angle_beta   90.00
_cell.angle_gamma   90.00
#
_symmetry.space_group_name_H-M   'P 1'
#
loop_
_entity.id
_entity.type
_entity.pdbx_description
1 polymer ?
#
loop_
_entity_poly.entity_id
_entity_poly.type
_entity_poly.pdbx_seq_one_letter_code
_entity_poly.pdbx_strand_id
1 'polypeptide(L)'
;MCIWLEYRVSHRSCLYSLLVHFWSLCSIFGQEIPVSGPSPAQTFPQSPQTNPNFNLAFNVPRDSPYYGVNLVPFGPDVGDHKVFPGMLNPGQMIDLHMYFPFYGGLYNYSIISVNGYIGFAQIYSQGPVLNVGVDNTDWPRQPDPAMIAPWLCKQQINQNLPPGTRAGIFYRLLLRQSLFGRETSEYTSNIAQPNFFTQPASQACPGTPDSYIQCNRQSDLFLEQMMLWLQTGVAGASVFRADAALVVTWLNTASGISGSADIGLGGTATYQVIWLTDKTARLSYVILNYDKLGFDADDFFFNSRNGRCQALFNGGNHTGTVPIDPTISYKNSPKILAQRSGVPHIVRGRYMFRVDDIVRPAGCSNKTSGTYPMLIYPNIVNMLGETTVDVNAMCLEPSQTYILMIEQRETATCTVFNPSIARCYLPRVFDWGTKTVYFQAQQGNLNAQDEKAFVGYIYFVPPTIDPIRLDIGNTHDWFENPIPSQTMPISWYPRNFTNPEYMGQDYMVANEALYTVQLGLYVIGYREAQDDQVRKFRPEYRTLCRLTTLTNRVGDEYRWRPQEERINIYQIEQWYLNSWERDSVLYTYRFGYFKLAPINPNDATGIDLLPGLVSSPVSIHWLWTPIGSTQFVGGNLNLQAQQERIQFVQQKAAEICHDWYAEDGAQYNFIRYTETNASCPCVESQARIDLGRFMPHPRCSQVFRDISCTTVLGSQNCYLSAQNVYTSYYTGDGQRFNADSTSPFETHYGQMCCYDGEGKLMQSNYQPLIKVVDQYPYNPGYPTRAYEFGTYPFMGQYEVPGFSAFFHDYMPYYFCCKYAQYRCQLFYWRRPTSGCQQYEPPATGYVQGAGSFTTLDNRKFIFNEPGVFTLLHIPQTLTNPEVRIQIRLERYPNRKVEFGLLGRYLSQADLVQPTNATVVTGIALEATGTDRVVVVVRKDTRRFRYRTSIIVGNIIRYFDNMKLQKFKG
;
A
#
# COMPACT_ATOMS: atom_id res chain seq x y z
N MET A 1 10.79 13.61 -61.39
CA MET A 1 11.37 12.73 -62.42
C MET A 1 10.48 11.49 -62.46
N CYS A 2 9.66 11.38 -63.50
CA CYS A 2 8.75 10.25 -63.74
C CYS A 2 9.51 9.02 -64.28
N ILE A 3 8.78 7.89 -64.37
CA ILE A 3 8.91 6.69 -65.25
C ILE A 3 9.51 5.45 -64.56
N TRP A 4 8.96 4.20 -64.56
CA TRP A 4 7.84 3.41 -65.17
C TRP A 4 7.63 2.15 -64.25
N LEU A 5 6.46 1.51 -64.01
CA LEU A 5 5.42 0.80 -64.80
C LEU A 5 5.66 -0.72 -65.10
N GLU A 6 4.63 -1.54 -64.79
CA GLU A 6 4.21 -2.87 -65.34
C GLU A 6 4.78 -4.20 -64.80
N TYR A 7 4.11 -5.39 -64.81
CA TYR A 7 2.71 -5.90 -64.74
C TYR A 7 2.75 -7.47 -64.78
N ARG A 8 1.61 -8.14 -64.44
CA ARG A 8 1.16 -9.57 -64.67
C ARG A 8 1.67 -10.70 -63.76
N VAL A 9 0.90 -11.64 -63.18
CA VAL A 9 -0.39 -12.38 -63.41
C VAL A 9 -0.23 -13.80 -64.04
N SER A 10 -0.68 -14.81 -63.26
CA SER A 10 -1.27 -16.16 -63.54
C SER A 10 -0.47 -17.19 -64.38
N HIS A 11 -0.61 -18.53 -64.27
CA HIS A 11 -1.77 -19.41 -64.05
C HIS A 11 -1.34 -20.91 -63.88
N ARG A 12 -2.21 -21.72 -63.23
CA ARG A 12 -2.58 -23.16 -63.49
C ARG A 12 -1.54 -24.28 -63.28
N SER A 13 -1.86 -25.57 -63.03
CA SER A 13 -3.02 -26.36 -62.56
C SER A 13 -2.64 -27.85 -62.71
N CYS A 14 -3.31 -28.73 -61.94
CA CYS A 14 -3.89 -30.02 -62.35
C CYS A 14 -3.23 -31.40 -62.06
N LEU A 15 -4.12 -32.27 -61.52
CA LEU A 15 -4.33 -33.74 -61.70
C LEU A 15 -3.64 -34.71 -60.72
N TYR A 16 -4.19 -35.87 -60.30
CA TYR A 16 -5.54 -36.43 -60.03
C TYR A 16 -5.32 -37.91 -59.56
N SER A 17 -5.95 -38.32 -58.46
CA SER A 17 -6.63 -39.61 -58.16
C SER A 17 -6.00 -41.03 -58.22
N LEU A 18 -6.53 -41.87 -57.30
CA LEU A 18 -6.86 -43.33 -57.31
C LEU A 18 -5.81 -44.39 -56.87
N LEU A 19 -6.14 -45.13 -55.78
CA LEU A 19 -6.52 -46.57 -55.82
C LEU A 19 -6.92 -47.15 -54.46
N VAL A 20 -7.73 -48.23 -54.51
CA VAL A 20 -8.59 -48.82 -53.48
C VAL A 20 -8.38 -50.35 -53.44
N HIS A 21 -8.54 -50.97 -52.25
CA HIS A 21 -8.85 -52.38 -51.90
C HIS A 21 -7.79 -53.50 -51.83
N PHE A 22 -7.80 -54.23 -50.69
CA PHE A 22 -7.84 -55.70 -50.48
C PHE A 22 -8.06 -55.99 -48.96
N TRP A 23 -9.26 -56.32 -48.46
CA TRP A 23 -9.91 -57.63 -48.23
C TRP A 23 -9.41 -58.54 -47.06
N SER A 24 -10.20 -58.54 -45.98
CA SER A 24 -10.78 -59.62 -45.12
C SER A 24 -10.10 -60.98 -44.86
N LEU A 25 -10.09 -61.42 -43.58
CA LEU A 25 -10.78 -62.61 -43.00
C LEU A 25 -10.16 -63.06 -41.65
N CYS A 26 -10.96 -63.16 -40.57
CA CYS A 26 -11.36 -64.43 -39.92
C CYS A 26 -12.07 -64.18 -38.57
N SER A 27 -13.02 -65.06 -38.24
CA SER A 27 -14.08 -64.88 -37.25
C SER A 27 -14.05 -65.96 -36.15
N ILE A 28 -14.70 -65.66 -35.01
CA ILE A 28 -15.44 -66.55 -34.06
C ILE A 28 -14.62 -67.39 -33.05
N PHE A 29 -14.86 -67.17 -31.75
CA PHE A 29 -15.52 -68.11 -30.82
C PHE A 29 -15.75 -67.40 -29.46
N GLY A 30 -16.91 -67.63 -28.82
CA GLY A 30 -17.21 -67.15 -27.47
C GLY A 30 -17.56 -68.31 -26.52
N GLN A 31 -17.50 -68.09 -25.21
CA GLN A 31 -18.42 -68.66 -24.21
C GLN A 31 -18.15 -68.18 -22.77
N GLU A 32 -19.23 -67.69 -22.15
CA GLU A 32 -19.79 -67.94 -20.79
C GLU A 32 -18.97 -67.92 -19.47
N ILE A 33 -19.74 -67.50 -18.44
CA ILE A 33 -19.46 -67.07 -17.05
C ILE A 33 -19.33 -68.29 -16.10
N PRO A 34 -18.76 -68.18 -14.88
CA PRO A 34 -19.65 -68.07 -13.70
C PRO A 34 -19.14 -67.21 -12.52
N VAL A 35 -20.12 -66.83 -11.69
CA VAL A 35 -20.08 -66.09 -10.42
C VAL A 35 -19.60 -66.97 -9.25
N SER A 36 -18.88 -66.40 -8.26
CA SER A 36 -18.91 -66.91 -6.87
C SER A 36 -18.57 -65.81 -5.84
N GLY A 37 -19.22 -65.90 -4.66
CA GLY A 37 -19.36 -64.88 -3.63
C GLY A 37 -18.30 -64.85 -2.49
N PRO A 38 -18.64 -64.28 -1.32
CA PRO A 38 -17.73 -63.49 -0.47
C PRO A 38 -17.15 -64.24 0.75
N SER A 39 -16.08 -63.70 1.35
CA SER A 39 -15.62 -64.03 2.72
C SER A 39 -14.68 -62.92 3.27
N PRO A 40 -14.35 -62.88 4.58
CA PRO A 40 -15.04 -62.05 5.57
C PRO A 40 -14.16 -60.98 6.23
N ALA A 41 -14.83 -60.07 6.94
CA ALA A 41 -14.27 -58.96 7.69
C ALA A 41 -13.28 -59.38 8.80
N GLN A 42 -12.22 -58.57 8.96
CA GLN A 42 -11.47 -58.44 10.21
C GLN A 42 -11.47 -56.96 10.64
N THR A 43 -12.09 -56.72 11.78
CA THR A 43 -12.16 -55.46 12.54
C THR A 43 -10.95 -55.29 13.45
N PHE A 44 -10.35 -54.10 13.49
CA PHE A 44 -9.53 -53.54 14.60
C PHE A 44 -9.42 -52.00 14.42
N PRO A 45 -9.10 -51.20 15.47
CA PRO A 45 -10.07 -50.43 16.25
C PRO A 45 -10.03 -48.91 15.97
N GLN A 46 -11.09 -48.23 16.41
CA GLN A 46 -11.32 -46.79 16.32
C GLN A 46 -10.25 -45.93 17.00
N SER A 47 -9.80 -44.89 16.30
CA SER A 47 -9.16 -43.69 16.86
C SER A 47 -10.10 -42.47 16.76
N PRO A 48 -9.95 -41.45 17.62
CA PRO A 48 -11.03 -40.53 17.99
C PRO A 48 -11.43 -39.56 16.87
N GLN A 49 -12.72 -39.26 16.84
CA GLN A 49 -13.42 -38.38 15.90
C GLN A 49 -12.80 -36.97 15.85
N THR A 50 -12.21 -36.60 14.72
CA THR A 50 -12.08 -35.21 14.29
C THR A 50 -13.37 -34.79 13.56
N ASN A 51 -14.02 -33.74 14.04
CA ASN A 51 -15.24 -33.13 13.50
C ASN A 51 -15.17 -32.93 11.97
N PRO A 52 -16.16 -33.42 11.19
CA PRO A 52 -16.25 -33.15 9.76
C PRO A 52 -17.13 -31.93 9.54
N ASN A 53 -16.56 -30.75 9.30
CA ASN A 53 -17.32 -29.65 8.72
C ASN A 53 -16.37 -28.62 8.09
N PHE A 54 -15.84 -28.93 6.91
CA PHE A 54 -15.47 -27.96 5.87
C PHE A 54 -15.28 -28.72 4.55
N ASN A 55 -16.38 -29.06 3.91
CA ASN A 55 -16.41 -29.54 2.53
C ASN A 55 -17.72 -29.09 1.90
N LEU A 56 -17.76 -27.85 1.41
CA LEU A 56 -18.75 -27.47 0.41
C LEU A 56 -18.04 -26.75 -0.74
N ALA A 57 -18.26 -27.33 -1.92
CA ALA A 57 -17.86 -26.90 -3.26
C ALA A 57 -16.43 -27.24 -3.77
N PHE A 58 -16.03 -28.51 -3.68
CA PHE A 58 -15.38 -29.24 -4.79
C PHE A 58 -15.54 -30.76 -4.58
N ASN A 59 -16.57 -31.36 -5.18
CA ASN A 59 -16.60 -32.81 -5.40
C ASN A 59 -15.66 -33.16 -6.56
N VAL A 60 -14.36 -32.96 -6.36
CA VAL A 60 -13.31 -33.61 -7.14
C VAL A 60 -12.64 -34.56 -6.15
N PRO A 61 -12.58 -35.88 -6.42
CA PRO A 61 -12.09 -36.84 -5.44
C PRO A 61 -10.67 -36.45 -4.98
N ARG A 62 -10.52 -36.20 -3.67
CA ARG A 62 -9.25 -35.93 -2.99
C ARG A 62 -8.26 -37.10 -3.04
N ASP A 63 -8.69 -38.25 -3.56
CA ASP A 63 -7.91 -39.49 -3.67
C ASP A 63 -7.59 -39.84 -5.13
N SER A 64 -7.07 -38.89 -5.89
CA SER A 64 -6.38 -39.22 -7.14
C SER A 64 -4.92 -39.54 -6.81
N PRO A 65 -4.37 -40.72 -7.15
CA PRO A 65 -2.96 -41.07 -6.91
C PRO A 65 -1.97 -40.15 -7.65
N TYR A 66 -2.47 -39.19 -8.44
CA TYR A 66 -1.70 -38.22 -9.21
C TYR A 66 -1.51 -36.86 -8.53
N TYR A 67 -2.29 -36.53 -7.48
CA TYR A 67 -2.21 -35.22 -6.82
C TYR A 67 -1.49 -35.33 -5.47
N GLY A 68 -0.36 -34.65 -5.34
CA GLY A 68 0.25 -34.39 -4.04
C GLY A 68 -0.64 -33.46 -3.21
N VAL A 69 -0.70 -33.67 -1.89
CA VAL A 69 -1.55 -32.92 -0.95
C VAL A 69 -1.34 -31.39 -1.03
N ASN A 70 -0.19 -30.95 -1.55
CA ASN A 70 0.24 -29.56 -1.55
C ASN A 70 -0.10 -28.79 -2.85
N LEU A 71 -0.44 -29.47 -3.94
CA LEU A 71 -0.59 -28.89 -5.29
C LEU A 71 -2.05 -28.51 -5.59
N VAL A 72 -2.27 -27.46 -6.40
CA VAL A 72 -3.61 -27.24 -6.99
C VAL A 72 -3.88 -28.24 -8.11
N PRO A 73 -5.14 -28.61 -8.40
CA PRO A 73 -5.48 -29.49 -9.50
C PRO A 73 -4.89 -29.00 -10.83
N PHE A 74 -4.20 -29.90 -11.54
CA PHE A 74 -3.46 -29.63 -12.77
C PHE A 74 -3.56 -30.82 -13.74
N GLY A 75 -3.28 -30.58 -15.03
CA GLY A 75 -3.33 -31.58 -16.10
C GLY A 75 -4.50 -31.40 -17.08
N PRO A 76 -4.61 -32.29 -18.09
CA PRO A 76 -5.60 -32.13 -19.16
C PRO A 76 -7.05 -32.14 -18.68
N ASP A 77 -7.34 -32.86 -17.59
CA ASP A 77 -8.69 -33.01 -17.04
C ASP A 77 -9.26 -31.68 -16.48
N VAL A 78 -8.37 -30.77 -16.09
CA VAL A 78 -8.71 -29.40 -15.64
C VAL A 78 -8.43 -28.35 -16.72
N GLY A 79 -8.11 -28.79 -17.95
CA GLY A 79 -7.84 -27.95 -19.12
C GLY A 79 -6.44 -27.36 -19.19
N ASP A 80 -5.45 -27.95 -18.52
CA ASP A 80 -4.05 -27.52 -18.69
C ASP A 80 -3.46 -28.04 -20.00
N HIS A 81 -2.67 -27.21 -20.64
CA HIS A 81 -1.86 -27.58 -21.79
C HIS A 81 -0.51 -28.14 -21.36
N LYS A 82 -0.08 -29.22 -22.01
CA LYS A 82 1.27 -29.76 -21.85
C LYS A 82 2.23 -29.04 -22.79
N VAL A 83 3.37 -28.58 -22.28
CA VAL A 83 4.44 -28.01 -23.12
C VAL A 83 4.89 -29.02 -24.17
N PHE A 84 4.99 -28.56 -25.42
CA PHE A 84 5.39 -29.40 -26.54
C PHE A 84 6.81 -29.96 -26.34
N PRO A 85 7.06 -31.25 -26.63
CA PRO A 85 8.39 -31.86 -26.51
C PRO A 85 9.51 -31.07 -27.20
N GLY A 86 9.26 -30.52 -28.40
CA GLY A 86 10.22 -29.71 -29.13
C GLY A 86 10.53 -28.34 -28.48
N MET A 87 9.66 -27.86 -27.59
CA MET A 87 9.80 -26.58 -26.91
C MET A 87 10.36 -26.71 -25.49
N LEU A 88 10.70 -27.93 -25.03
CA LEU A 88 11.26 -28.13 -23.68
C LEU A 88 12.62 -27.43 -23.50
N ASN A 89 13.50 -27.52 -24.49
CA ASN A 89 14.82 -26.90 -24.47
C ASN A 89 14.81 -25.39 -24.74
N PRO A 90 14.18 -24.88 -25.83
CA PRO A 90 14.14 -23.43 -26.09
C PRO A 90 13.18 -22.67 -25.15
N GLY A 91 12.26 -23.38 -24.49
CA GLY A 91 11.19 -22.81 -23.69
C GLY A 91 9.95 -22.52 -24.52
N GLN A 92 8.77 -22.71 -23.92
CA GLN A 92 7.48 -22.38 -24.53
C GLN A 92 7.12 -20.93 -24.21
N MET A 93 7.04 -20.08 -25.23
CA MET A 93 6.49 -18.73 -25.08
C MET A 93 4.96 -18.80 -25.08
N ILE A 94 4.34 -18.05 -24.17
CA ILE A 94 2.88 -17.91 -24.04
C ILE A 94 2.50 -16.44 -23.87
N ASP A 95 1.31 -16.07 -24.35
CA ASP A 95 0.73 -14.74 -24.18
C ASP A 95 -0.16 -14.71 -22.93
N LEU A 96 -0.04 -13.64 -22.14
CA LEU A 96 -0.77 -13.51 -20.87
C LEU A 96 -2.10 -12.77 -20.99
N HIS A 97 -2.36 -12.11 -22.13
CA HIS A 97 -3.58 -11.32 -22.43
C HIS A 97 -4.00 -10.27 -21.39
N MET A 98 -3.20 -10.08 -20.35
CA MET A 98 -3.25 -9.03 -19.34
C MET A 98 -1.82 -8.76 -18.88
N TYR A 99 -1.59 -7.59 -18.30
CA TYR A 99 -0.29 -7.26 -17.74
C TYR A 99 -0.14 -7.83 -16.33
N PHE A 100 0.95 -8.55 -16.12
CA PHE A 100 1.36 -9.02 -14.81
C PHE A 100 2.58 -8.20 -14.32
N PRO A 101 2.43 -7.46 -13.21
CA PRO A 101 3.53 -6.71 -12.60
C PRO A 101 4.59 -7.64 -11.99
N PHE A 102 5.86 -7.38 -12.29
CA PHE A 102 6.99 -8.06 -11.65
C PHE A 102 8.26 -7.20 -11.64
N TYR A 103 8.86 -6.98 -10.46
CA TYR A 103 10.04 -6.10 -10.29
C TYR A 103 9.90 -4.73 -10.97
N GLY A 104 8.70 -4.15 -10.93
CA GLY A 104 8.42 -2.84 -11.51
C GLY A 104 8.34 -2.83 -13.03
N GLY A 105 8.36 -3.98 -13.70
CA GLY A 105 7.98 -4.15 -15.11
C GLY A 105 6.52 -4.60 -15.26
N LEU A 106 5.93 -4.38 -16.44
CA LEU A 106 4.66 -4.96 -16.86
C LEU A 106 4.92 -5.97 -17.97
N TYR A 107 4.58 -7.23 -17.72
CA TYR A 107 4.77 -8.31 -18.69
C TYR A 107 3.44 -8.80 -19.23
N ASN A 108 3.35 -8.95 -20.54
CA ASN A 108 2.18 -9.47 -21.26
C ASN A 108 2.46 -10.84 -21.93
N TYR A 109 3.65 -11.39 -21.74
CA TYR A 109 4.04 -12.73 -22.19
C TYR A 109 4.94 -13.38 -21.13
N SER A 110 5.15 -14.68 -21.25
CA SER A 110 6.11 -15.42 -20.42
C SER A 110 6.71 -16.60 -21.19
N ILE A 111 7.93 -16.99 -20.85
CA ILE A 111 8.63 -18.16 -21.39
C ILE A 111 8.71 -19.20 -20.26
N ILE A 112 8.10 -20.36 -20.48
CA ILE A 112 8.14 -21.49 -19.58
C ILE A 112 9.31 -22.40 -19.96
N SER A 113 10.25 -22.60 -19.03
CA SER A 113 11.45 -23.42 -19.28
C SER A 113 11.40 -24.76 -18.55
N VAL A 114 12.04 -25.78 -19.16
CA VAL A 114 12.30 -27.06 -18.48
C VAL A 114 13.21 -26.92 -17.26
N ASN A 115 14.06 -25.90 -17.23
CA ASN A 115 15.00 -25.63 -16.15
C ASN A 115 14.34 -24.99 -14.90
N GLY A 116 13.02 -25.10 -14.76
CA GLY A 116 12.27 -24.75 -13.55
C GLY A 116 12.12 -23.26 -13.28
N TYR A 117 11.94 -22.47 -14.34
CA TYR A 117 11.63 -21.05 -14.24
C TYR A 117 10.59 -20.63 -15.28
N ILE A 118 9.85 -19.57 -14.95
CA ILE A 118 9.16 -18.72 -15.92
C ILE A 118 9.93 -17.40 -16.05
N GLY A 119 10.21 -16.96 -17.26
CA GLY A 119 11.03 -15.78 -17.50
C GLY A 119 10.57 -14.97 -18.69
N PHE A 120 11.14 -13.78 -18.83
CA PHE A 120 10.77 -12.83 -19.91
C PHE A 120 11.88 -12.71 -20.96
N ALA A 121 12.96 -13.46 -20.78
CA ALA A 121 14.01 -13.66 -21.77
C ALA A 121 14.73 -14.99 -21.46
N GLN A 122 15.45 -15.52 -22.44
CA GLN A 122 16.21 -16.76 -22.27
C GLN A 122 17.45 -16.53 -21.43
N ILE A 123 17.78 -17.51 -20.57
CA ILE A 123 19.02 -17.53 -19.80
C ILE A 123 20.17 -18.02 -20.67
N TYR A 124 21.37 -17.50 -20.40
CA TYR A 124 22.58 -18.08 -20.97
C TYR A 124 22.88 -19.43 -20.27
N SER A 125 22.71 -20.54 -20.99
CA SER A 125 22.70 -21.90 -20.43
C SER A 125 24.02 -22.67 -20.59
N GLN A 126 25.11 -21.98 -20.94
CA GLN A 126 26.44 -22.57 -21.11
C GLN A 126 27.04 -22.93 -19.74
N GLY A 127 27.53 -24.17 -19.58
CA GLY A 127 28.10 -24.68 -18.32
C GLY A 127 27.11 -25.41 -17.40
N PRO A 128 27.56 -26.04 -16.31
CA PRO A 128 26.71 -26.89 -15.45
C PRO A 128 25.78 -26.09 -14.52
N VAL A 129 26.07 -24.81 -14.27
CA VAL A 129 25.29 -23.93 -13.37
C VAL A 129 24.59 -22.86 -14.20
N LEU A 130 23.33 -22.57 -13.87
CA LEU A 130 22.56 -21.50 -14.49
C LEU A 130 22.78 -20.21 -13.69
N ASN A 131 23.62 -19.32 -14.21
CA ASN A 131 23.99 -18.09 -13.53
C ASN A 131 22.97 -16.98 -13.78
N VAL A 132 22.53 -16.33 -12.71
CA VAL A 132 21.59 -15.21 -12.73
C VAL A 132 21.95 -14.18 -11.65
N GLY A 133 21.56 -12.93 -11.87
CA GLY A 133 21.75 -11.85 -10.89
C GLY A 133 23.12 -11.18 -10.92
N VAL A 134 23.28 -10.19 -10.05
CA VAL A 134 24.42 -9.24 -10.03
C VAL A 134 25.75 -9.94 -9.79
N ASP A 135 25.78 -10.93 -8.91
CA ASP A 135 27.04 -11.55 -8.46
C ASP A 135 27.58 -12.59 -9.47
N ASN A 136 26.72 -13.11 -10.36
CA ASN A 136 27.05 -14.26 -11.21
C ASN A 136 27.02 -13.95 -12.72
N THR A 137 26.62 -12.75 -13.12
CA THR A 137 26.52 -12.34 -14.53
C THR A 137 27.24 -11.01 -14.79
N ASP A 138 27.85 -10.85 -15.97
CA ASP A 138 28.53 -9.60 -16.38
C ASP A 138 27.62 -8.76 -17.29
N TRP A 139 26.61 -8.08 -16.75
CA TRP A 139 25.71 -7.19 -17.51
C TRP A 139 26.44 -5.87 -17.85
N PRO A 140 26.52 -5.40 -19.13
CA PRO A 140 25.67 -5.78 -20.25
C PRO A 140 26.17 -6.82 -21.25
N ARG A 141 27.32 -7.45 -20.98
CA ARG A 141 27.93 -8.44 -21.89
C ARG A 141 27.21 -9.78 -21.86
N GLN A 142 26.73 -10.20 -20.69
CA GLN A 142 25.92 -11.39 -20.48
C GLN A 142 24.47 -11.00 -20.16
N PRO A 143 23.48 -11.68 -20.75
CA PRO A 143 22.08 -11.38 -20.48
C PRO A 143 21.70 -11.81 -19.06
N ASP A 144 21.02 -10.91 -18.33
CA ASP A 144 20.45 -11.17 -17.01
C ASP A 144 18.92 -11.02 -17.09
N PRO A 145 18.17 -12.06 -17.45
CA PRO A 145 16.73 -11.95 -17.69
C PRO A 145 15.93 -11.93 -16.38
N ALA A 146 14.84 -11.16 -16.36
CA ALA A 146 13.88 -11.21 -15.26
C ALA A 146 13.14 -12.56 -15.27
N MET A 147 13.00 -13.18 -14.09
CA MET A 147 12.36 -14.49 -13.96
C MET A 147 11.85 -14.80 -12.55
N ILE A 148 10.86 -15.68 -12.50
CA ILE A 148 10.40 -16.37 -11.29
C ILE A 148 10.88 -17.82 -11.41
N ALA A 149 11.82 -18.22 -10.55
CA ALA A 149 12.42 -19.53 -10.61
C ALA A 149 12.08 -20.35 -9.34
N PRO A 150 10.96 -21.09 -9.33
CA PRO A 150 10.64 -21.98 -8.21
C PRO A 150 11.70 -23.06 -8.01
N TRP A 151 12.40 -23.50 -9.07
CA TRP A 151 13.48 -24.48 -8.94
C TRP A 151 14.45 -24.39 -10.12
N LEU A 152 15.38 -23.43 -10.08
CA LEU A 152 16.39 -23.20 -11.10
C LEU A 152 17.50 -24.27 -11.05
N CYS A 153 17.41 -25.24 -11.95
CA CYS A 153 18.49 -26.20 -12.21
C CYS A 153 18.41 -26.72 -13.64
N LYS A 154 19.51 -27.30 -14.12
CA LYS A 154 19.49 -28.11 -15.35
C LYS A 154 18.61 -29.33 -15.14
N GLN A 155 17.48 -29.36 -15.82
CA GLN A 155 16.44 -30.36 -15.66
C GLN A 155 16.07 -30.97 -17.01
N GLN A 156 15.55 -32.19 -16.97
CA GLN A 156 15.01 -32.88 -18.12
C GLN A 156 13.71 -33.60 -17.76
N ILE A 157 12.90 -33.84 -18.78
CA ILE A 157 11.66 -34.61 -18.66
C ILE A 157 11.86 -35.92 -19.40
N ASN A 158 11.81 -37.02 -18.68
CA ASN A 158 11.87 -38.33 -19.30
C ASN A 158 10.60 -38.57 -20.14
N GLN A 159 10.78 -38.89 -21.41
CA GLN A 159 9.67 -39.21 -22.31
C GLN A 159 9.32 -40.70 -22.29
N ASN A 160 10.24 -41.56 -21.83
CA ASN A 160 10.08 -43.00 -21.74
C ASN A 160 9.83 -43.39 -20.29
N LEU A 161 8.58 -43.24 -19.85
CA LEU A 161 8.13 -43.50 -18.49
C LEU A 161 7.50 -44.91 -18.36
N PRO A 162 7.68 -45.59 -17.22
CA PRO A 162 6.92 -46.80 -16.90
C PRO A 162 5.40 -46.59 -17.00
N PRO A 163 4.62 -47.62 -17.40
CA PRO A 163 3.17 -47.54 -17.48
C PRO A 163 2.55 -47.00 -16.19
N GLY A 164 1.73 -45.94 -16.28
CA GLY A 164 1.07 -45.30 -15.13
C GLY A 164 1.79 -44.08 -14.55
N THR A 165 3.03 -43.77 -14.98
CA THR A 165 3.74 -42.55 -14.54
C THR A 165 3.67 -41.45 -15.60
N ARG A 166 3.30 -40.23 -15.19
CA ARG A 166 3.26 -39.04 -16.05
C ARG A 166 4.39 -38.09 -15.67
N ALA A 167 5.07 -37.52 -16.68
CA ALA A 167 5.97 -36.37 -16.50
C ALA A 167 5.71 -35.34 -17.60
N GLY A 168 5.93 -34.07 -17.26
CA GLY A 168 5.60 -32.96 -18.14
C GLY A 168 5.54 -31.65 -17.42
N ILE A 169 5.47 -30.58 -18.21
CA ILE A 169 5.15 -29.24 -17.74
C ILE A 169 3.75 -28.92 -18.22
N PHE A 170 2.89 -28.57 -17.28
CA PHE A 170 1.48 -28.24 -17.52
C PHE A 170 1.24 -26.78 -17.18
N TYR A 171 0.47 -26.08 -18.01
CA TYR A 171 0.15 -24.68 -17.77
C TYR A 171 -1.27 -24.33 -18.20
N ARG A 172 -1.84 -23.32 -17.52
CA ARG A 172 -3.09 -22.66 -17.91
C ARG A 172 -3.07 -21.20 -17.47
N LEU A 173 -3.80 -20.36 -18.21
CA LEU A 173 -4.08 -18.98 -17.87
C LEU A 173 -5.57 -18.86 -17.51
N LEU A 174 -5.85 -18.30 -16.34
CA LEU A 174 -7.20 -18.11 -15.81
C LEU A 174 -7.50 -16.62 -15.79
N LEU A 175 -8.61 -16.21 -16.39
CA LEU A 175 -9.10 -14.83 -16.43
C LEU A 175 -10.51 -14.77 -15.84
N ARG A 176 -10.76 -13.80 -14.97
CA ARG A 176 -12.07 -13.61 -14.34
C ARG A 176 -13.11 -13.20 -15.38
N GLN A 177 -14.34 -13.73 -15.28
CA GLN A 177 -15.42 -13.42 -16.21
C GLN A 177 -15.77 -11.93 -16.26
N SER A 178 -15.63 -11.22 -15.13
CA SER A 178 -15.92 -9.78 -15.04
C SER A 178 -14.99 -8.90 -15.86
N LEU A 179 -13.86 -9.41 -16.33
CA LEU A 179 -13.00 -8.69 -17.28
C LEU A 179 -13.66 -8.49 -18.65
N PHE A 180 -14.66 -9.32 -18.98
CA PHE A 180 -15.36 -9.34 -20.26
C PHE A 180 -16.78 -8.73 -20.20
N GLY A 181 -17.12 -7.98 -19.13
CA GLY A 181 -18.33 -7.16 -19.07
C GLY A 181 -19.54 -7.72 -18.31
N ARG A 182 -19.38 -8.75 -17.46
CA ARG A 182 -20.43 -9.18 -16.52
C ARG A 182 -20.04 -8.85 -15.07
N GLU A 183 -20.81 -8.00 -14.39
CA GLU A 183 -20.73 -7.92 -12.92
C GLU A 183 -21.33 -9.21 -12.32
N THR A 184 -20.71 -9.75 -11.28
CA THR A 184 -21.12 -10.99 -10.59
C THR A 184 -22.40 -10.84 -9.77
N SER A 185 -23.16 -9.76 -9.93
CA SER A 185 -24.37 -9.46 -9.18
C SER A 185 -25.54 -9.29 -10.14
N GLU A 186 -26.20 -10.40 -10.49
CA GLU A 186 -27.60 -10.39 -10.91
C GLU A 186 -28.16 -11.82 -10.77
N TYR A 187 -28.55 -12.16 -9.54
CA TYR A 187 -29.51 -13.21 -9.26
C TYR A 187 -30.92 -12.69 -9.62
N THR A 188 -31.18 -12.41 -10.90
CA THR A 188 -32.54 -12.23 -11.40
C THR A 188 -32.91 -13.47 -12.21
N SER A 189 -33.75 -14.29 -11.60
CA SER A 189 -34.45 -15.39 -12.25
C SER A 189 -35.20 -14.87 -13.49
N ASN A 190 -34.95 -15.50 -14.64
CA ASN A 190 -35.70 -15.41 -15.90
C ASN A 190 -35.14 -14.55 -17.05
N ILE A 191 -33.81 -14.55 -17.27
CA ILE A 191 -33.27 -14.27 -18.62
C ILE A 191 -32.40 -15.45 -19.06
N ALA A 192 -32.72 -16.01 -20.22
CA ALA A 192 -32.07 -17.19 -20.78
C ALA A 192 -30.54 -17.02 -20.79
N GLN A 193 -29.86 -17.93 -20.07
CA GLN A 193 -28.41 -18.09 -20.11
C GLN A 193 -27.98 -18.29 -21.58
N PRO A 194 -27.06 -17.48 -22.13
CA PRO A 194 -26.46 -17.82 -23.41
C PRO A 194 -25.71 -19.15 -23.25
N ASN A 195 -25.94 -20.11 -24.16
CA ASN A 195 -25.26 -21.42 -24.22
C ASN A 195 -23.71 -21.35 -24.35
N PHE A 196 -23.14 -20.15 -24.26
CA PHE A 196 -21.71 -19.88 -24.27
C PHE A 196 -21.05 -20.09 -22.90
N PHE A 197 -21.78 -20.02 -21.77
CA PHE A 197 -21.17 -19.92 -20.43
C PHE A 197 -21.19 -21.21 -19.60
N THR A 198 -21.73 -22.30 -20.14
CA THR A 198 -21.59 -23.68 -19.63
C THR A 198 -20.42 -24.42 -20.29
N GLN A 199 -19.50 -23.68 -20.92
CA GLN A 199 -18.52 -24.28 -21.79
C GLN A 199 -17.45 -25.07 -21.04
N PRO A 200 -17.07 -26.25 -21.57
CA PRO A 200 -16.06 -27.09 -20.97
C PRO A 200 -14.71 -26.36 -20.90
N ALA A 201 -13.83 -26.77 -19.99
CA ALA A 201 -12.48 -26.19 -19.82
C ALA A 201 -11.61 -26.22 -21.09
N SER A 202 -12.06 -26.85 -22.16
CA SER A 202 -11.42 -26.95 -23.47
C SER A 202 -11.76 -25.82 -24.45
N GLN A 203 -12.68 -24.89 -24.12
CA GLN A 203 -13.09 -23.81 -25.03
C GLN A 203 -12.46 -22.47 -24.64
N ALA A 204 -11.84 -21.79 -25.61
CA ALA A 204 -11.10 -20.55 -25.42
C ALA A 204 -12.01 -19.35 -25.07
N CYS A 205 -11.44 -18.37 -24.38
CA CYS A 205 -12.13 -17.13 -24.05
C CYS A 205 -12.52 -16.30 -25.29
N PRO A 206 -13.62 -15.51 -25.23
CA PRO A 206 -13.98 -14.60 -26.31
C PRO A 206 -12.80 -13.68 -26.68
N GLY A 207 -12.44 -13.65 -27.97
CA GLY A 207 -11.35 -12.80 -28.46
C GLY A 207 -9.93 -13.31 -28.18
N THR A 208 -9.79 -14.54 -27.67
CA THR A 208 -8.48 -15.20 -27.52
C THR A 208 -8.37 -16.41 -28.44
N PRO A 209 -7.22 -16.63 -29.11
CA PRO A 209 -7.07 -17.70 -30.10
C PRO A 209 -6.83 -19.08 -29.47
N ASP A 210 -6.34 -19.13 -28.23
CA ASP A 210 -5.77 -20.34 -27.64
C ASP A 210 -6.62 -20.92 -26.51
N SER A 211 -6.70 -22.25 -26.45
CA SER A 211 -7.50 -23.00 -25.47
C SER A 211 -6.87 -23.15 -24.08
N TYR A 212 -5.60 -22.73 -23.88
CA TYR A 212 -4.99 -22.71 -22.55
C TYR A 212 -5.53 -21.58 -21.66
N ILE A 213 -6.38 -20.71 -22.23
CA ILE A 213 -6.97 -19.55 -21.60
C ILE A 213 -8.40 -19.88 -21.20
N GLN A 214 -8.67 -19.81 -19.89
CA GLN A 214 -9.94 -20.17 -19.29
C GLN A 214 -10.60 -18.96 -18.62
N CYS A 215 -11.89 -18.76 -18.88
CA CYS A 215 -12.73 -17.71 -18.29
C CYS A 215 -14.15 -18.24 -18.09
N ASN A 216 -14.23 -19.43 -17.49
CA ASN A 216 -15.49 -20.06 -17.09
C ASN A 216 -15.73 -19.84 -15.59
N ARG A 217 -16.91 -20.26 -15.10
CA ARG A 217 -17.25 -20.19 -13.67
C ARG A 217 -16.22 -20.89 -12.77
N GLN A 218 -15.59 -21.97 -13.26
CA GLN A 218 -14.55 -22.70 -12.55
C GLN A 218 -13.29 -21.84 -12.35
N SER A 219 -12.99 -20.96 -13.30
CA SER A 219 -11.87 -20.00 -13.22
C SER A 219 -12.12 -18.98 -12.11
N ASP A 220 -13.33 -18.44 -12.01
CA ASP A 220 -13.72 -17.51 -10.96
C ASP A 220 -13.61 -18.16 -9.57
N LEU A 221 -14.13 -19.39 -9.41
CA LEU A 221 -14.01 -20.15 -8.15
C LEU A 221 -12.55 -20.42 -7.76
N PHE A 222 -11.70 -20.74 -8.75
CA PHE A 222 -10.28 -20.94 -8.51
C PHE A 222 -9.61 -19.63 -8.03
N LEU A 223 -9.90 -18.51 -8.68
CA LEU A 223 -9.35 -17.20 -8.30
C LEU A 223 -9.80 -16.79 -6.89
N GLU A 224 -11.07 -17.01 -6.54
CA GLU A 224 -11.56 -16.78 -5.18
C GLU A 224 -10.83 -17.66 -4.15
N GLN A 225 -10.60 -18.94 -4.46
CA GLN A 225 -9.84 -19.81 -3.57
C GLN A 225 -8.39 -19.34 -3.36
N MET A 226 -7.72 -18.86 -4.40
CA MET A 226 -6.37 -18.30 -4.30
C MET A 226 -6.35 -17.00 -3.48
N MET A 227 -7.38 -16.16 -3.64
CA MET A 227 -7.53 -14.95 -2.83
C MET A 227 -7.69 -15.28 -1.36
N LEU A 228 -8.52 -16.28 -1.01
CA LEU A 228 -8.69 -16.73 0.37
C LEU A 228 -7.36 -17.20 0.97
N TRP A 229 -6.57 -17.97 0.22
CA TRP A 229 -5.24 -18.40 0.68
C TRP A 229 -4.29 -17.22 0.93
N LEU A 230 -4.28 -16.24 0.03
CA LEU A 230 -3.47 -15.04 0.23
C LEU A 230 -3.93 -14.25 1.45
N GLN A 231 -5.23 -14.15 1.69
CA GLN A 231 -5.78 -13.39 2.81
C GLN A 231 -5.49 -14.02 4.16
N THR A 232 -5.42 -15.35 4.25
CA THR A 232 -5.01 -16.04 5.49
C THR A 232 -3.49 -16.08 5.66
N GLY A 233 -2.72 -16.04 4.57
CA GLY A 233 -1.25 -16.12 4.63
C GLY A 233 -0.53 -14.77 4.67
N VAL A 234 -1.10 -13.71 4.11
CA VAL A 234 -0.40 -12.46 3.79
C VAL A 234 -1.13 -11.25 4.38
N ALA A 235 -0.44 -10.51 5.24
CA ALA A 235 -0.85 -9.22 5.76
C ALA A 235 -1.07 -8.23 4.61
N GLY A 236 -2.31 -7.74 4.50
CA GLY A 236 -2.73 -6.81 3.44
C GLY A 236 -3.21 -7.45 2.14
N ALA A 237 -3.28 -8.77 2.03
CA ALA A 237 -3.96 -9.41 0.91
C ALA A 237 -5.50 -9.26 0.96
N SER A 238 -6.07 -8.75 2.06
CA SER A 238 -7.49 -8.42 2.20
C SER A 238 -7.98 -7.36 1.20
N VAL A 239 -7.08 -6.53 0.66
CA VAL A 239 -7.38 -5.54 -0.39
C VAL A 239 -7.02 -6.02 -1.80
N PHE A 240 -6.52 -7.24 -1.95
CA PHE A 240 -6.18 -7.81 -3.25
C PHE A 240 -7.35 -8.62 -3.81
N ARG A 241 -7.76 -8.27 -5.03
CA ARG A 241 -8.71 -9.03 -5.84
C ARG A 241 -7.95 -9.66 -7.01
N ALA A 242 -7.95 -10.98 -7.11
CA ALA A 242 -7.29 -11.70 -8.19
C ALA A 242 -8.21 -11.75 -9.42
N ASP A 243 -7.84 -11.03 -10.47
CA ASP A 243 -8.58 -11.02 -11.73
C ASP A 243 -7.95 -11.96 -12.79
N ALA A 244 -6.67 -12.33 -12.61
CA ALA A 244 -6.09 -13.46 -13.33
C ALA A 244 -5.02 -14.23 -12.56
N ALA A 245 -4.78 -15.45 -13.04
CA ALA A 245 -3.73 -16.33 -12.58
C ALA A 245 -3.05 -17.06 -13.74
N LEU A 246 -1.73 -17.11 -13.75
CA LEU A 246 -0.96 -18.09 -14.51
C LEU A 246 -0.57 -19.24 -13.58
N VAL A 247 -0.95 -20.47 -13.92
CA VAL A 247 -0.56 -21.68 -13.19
C VAL A 247 0.41 -22.48 -14.05
N VAL A 248 1.58 -22.83 -13.52
CA VAL A 248 2.55 -23.72 -14.18
C VAL A 248 3.01 -24.79 -13.22
N THR A 249 2.95 -26.04 -13.64
CA THR A 249 3.30 -27.22 -12.85
C THR A 249 4.40 -28.02 -13.54
N TRP A 250 5.50 -28.27 -12.86
CA TRP A 250 6.55 -29.19 -13.28
C TRP A 250 6.32 -30.52 -12.56
N LEU A 251 5.96 -31.56 -13.32
CA LEU A 251 5.66 -32.88 -12.78
C LEU A 251 6.79 -33.85 -13.08
N ASN A 252 7.33 -34.48 -12.03
CA ASN A 252 8.32 -35.56 -12.11
C ASN A 252 9.53 -35.20 -13.01
N THR A 253 10.07 -34.00 -12.80
CA THR A 253 11.31 -33.56 -13.46
C THR A 253 12.50 -34.30 -12.87
N ALA A 254 13.50 -34.60 -13.71
CA ALA A 254 14.75 -35.24 -13.31
C ALA A 254 15.93 -34.29 -13.56
N SER A 255 17.05 -34.54 -12.90
CA SER A 255 18.29 -33.80 -13.13
C SER A 255 18.79 -34.00 -14.57
N GLY A 256 19.13 -32.90 -15.23
CA GLY A 256 19.74 -32.90 -16.56
C GLY A 256 21.23 -33.24 -16.56
N ILE A 257 21.86 -33.40 -15.39
CA ILE A 257 23.29 -33.67 -15.23
C ILE A 257 23.57 -35.17 -15.02
N SER A 258 22.74 -35.85 -14.23
CA SER A 258 22.91 -37.25 -13.79
C SER A 258 22.08 -38.27 -14.57
N GLY A 259 21.15 -37.84 -15.44
CA GLY A 259 20.50 -38.75 -16.38
C GLY A 259 19.55 -39.75 -15.71
N SER A 260 19.64 -41.01 -16.17
CA SER A 260 18.79 -42.14 -15.76
C SER A 260 19.10 -42.70 -14.36
N ALA A 261 20.24 -42.34 -13.76
CA ALA A 261 20.68 -42.86 -12.46
C ALA A 261 19.77 -42.39 -11.29
N ASP A 262 19.34 -41.13 -11.31
CA ASP A 262 18.48 -40.58 -10.25
C ASP A 262 17.02 -41.02 -10.37
N ILE A 263 16.56 -41.32 -11.60
CA ILE A 263 15.21 -41.83 -11.86
C ILE A 263 15.03 -43.20 -11.21
N GLY A 264 16.05 -44.06 -11.26
CA GLY A 264 16.06 -45.39 -10.62
C GLY A 264 16.07 -45.33 -9.08
N LEU A 265 16.51 -44.22 -8.48
CA LEU A 265 16.56 -43.98 -7.04
C LEU A 265 15.38 -43.14 -6.52
N GLY A 266 14.44 -42.75 -7.39
CA GLY A 266 13.26 -41.94 -7.03
C GLY A 266 13.52 -40.44 -6.89
N GLY A 267 14.70 -39.95 -7.28
CA GLY A 267 15.13 -38.54 -7.21
C GLY A 267 14.44 -37.63 -8.24
N THR A 268 13.12 -37.46 -8.12
CA THR A 268 12.31 -36.60 -9.01
C THR A 268 11.79 -35.37 -8.27
N ALA A 269 11.60 -34.26 -8.98
CA ALA A 269 11.05 -33.02 -8.42
C ALA A 269 9.68 -32.69 -9.02
N THR A 270 8.75 -32.33 -8.15
CA THR A 270 7.40 -31.87 -8.49
C THR A 270 7.06 -30.60 -7.71
N TYR A 271 6.78 -29.53 -8.44
CA TYR A 271 6.52 -28.20 -7.89
C TYR A 271 5.66 -27.36 -8.84
N GLN A 272 5.09 -26.28 -8.32
CA GLN A 272 4.12 -25.45 -9.03
C GLN A 272 4.28 -23.97 -8.69
N VAL A 273 4.08 -23.12 -9.69
CA VAL A 273 4.01 -21.65 -9.57
C VAL A 273 2.57 -21.21 -9.87
N ILE A 274 2.06 -20.28 -9.08
CA ILE A 274 0.79 -19.59 -9.33
C ILE A 274 1.07 -18.10 -9.24
N TRP A 275 1.03 -17.41 -10.38
CA TRP A 275 1.28 -15.98 -10.46
C TRP A 275 -0.05 -15.25 -10.66
N LEU A 276 -0.39 -14.33 -9.75
CA LEU A 276 -1.69 -13.67 -9.65
C LEU A 276 -1.54 -12.17 -9.89
N THR A 277 -2.54 -11.55 -10.51
CA THR A 277 -2.61 -10.09 -10.71
C THR A 277 -4.04 -9.57 -10.59
N ASP A 278 -4.17 -8.30 -10.25
CA ASP A 278 -5.44 -7.57 -10.27
C ASP A 278 -5.69 -6.92 -11.63
N LYS A 279 -6.95 -6.54 -11.89
CA LYS A 279 -7.38 -5.87 -13.14
C LYS A 279 -6.61 -4.58 -13.43
N THR A 280 -6.19 -3.86 -12.39
CA THR A 280 -5.47 -2.59 -12.56
C THR A 280 -3.96 -2.78 -12.74
N ALA A 281 -3.46 -4.01 -12.70
CA ALA A 281 -2.04 -4.35 -12.76
C ALA A 281 -1.20 -3.52 -11.77
N ARG A 282 -1.71 -3.36 -10.54
CA ARG A 282 -1.04 -2.66 -9.44
C ARG A 282 -0.47 -3.60 -8.41
N LEU A 283 -1.11 -4.72 -8.15
CA LEU A 283 -0.70 -5.69 -7.15
C LEU A 283 -0.52 -7.04 -7.82
N SER A 284 0.58 -7.71 -7.48
CA SER A 284 0.85 -9.05 -7.96
C SER A 284 1.42 -9.91 -6.84
N TYR A 285 0.95 -11.15 -6.79
CA TYR A 285 1.35 -12.15 -5.82
C TYR A 285 1.78 -13.42 -6.52
N VAL A 286 2.73 -14.14 -5.91
CA VAL A 286 3.16 -15.46 -6.36
C VAL A 286 2.99 -16.44 -5.22
N ILE A 287 2.33 -17.56 -5.50
CA ILE A 287 2.24 -18.72 -4.61
C ILE A 287 3.11 -19.83 -5.21
N LEU A 288 4.00 -20.38 -4.41
CA LEU A 288 4.88 -21.49 -4.78
C LEU A 288 4.48 -22.71 -3.96
N ASN A 289 4.22 -23.82 -4.63
CA ASN A 289 3.89 -25.10 -3.99
C ASN A 289 4.97 -26.14 -4.33
N TYR A 290 5.52 -26.76 -3.30
CA TYR A 290 6.48 -27.85 -3.41
C TYR A 290 5.85 -29.13 -2.86
N ASP A 291 5.80 -30.17 -3.68
CA ASP A 291 5.34 -31.50 -3.25
C ASP A 291 6.54 -32.38 -2.87
N LYS A 292 7.50 -32.50 -3.80
CA LYS A 292 8.75 -33.24 -3.59
C LYS A 292 9.90 -32.58 -4.35
N LEU A 293 11.09 -32.60 -3.74
CA LEU A 293 12.35 -32.15 -4.32
C LEU A 293 13.39 -33.26 -4.12
N GLY A 294 13.51 -34.15 -5.11
CA GLY A 294 14.30 -35.38 -5.00
C GLY A 294 15.80 -35.26 -5.27
N PHE A 295 16.28 -34.13 -5.81
CA PHE A 295 17.70 -33.91 -6.14
C PHE A 295 18.12 -32.49 -5.79
N ASP A 296 19.36 -32.30 -5.36
CA ASP A 296 20.06 -31.03 -5.17
C ASP A 296 21.55 -31.27 -5.46
N ALA A 297 22.33 -30.22 -5.61
CA ALA A 297 23.66 -30.36 -6.18
C ALA A 297 24.75 -30.84 -5.21
N ASP A 298 24.46 -30.86 -3.91
CA ASP A 298 25.39 -31.41 -2.92
C ASP A 298 25.27 -32.95 -2.84
N ASP A 299 24.19 -33.54 -3.36
CA ASP A 299 23.97 -35.00 -3.39
C ASP A 299 24.65 -35.73 -4.57
N PHE A 300 25.43 -35.04 -5.42
CA PHE A 300 26.17 -35.71 -6.50
C PHE A 300 27.43 -36.41 -5.98
N PHE A 301 27.27 -37.68 -5.57
CA PHE A 301 28.34 -38.63 -5.25
C PHE A 301 29.51 -38.05 -4.41
N PHE A 302 29.20 -37.38 -3.29
CA PHE A 302 30.15 -36.92 -2.26
C PHE A 302 31.40 -36.13 -2.70
N ASN A 303 31.54 -35.73 -3.97
CA ASN A 303 32.79 -35.14 -4.47
C ASN A 303 32.68 -34.22 -5.71
N SER A 304 31.49 -33.93 -6.24
CA SER A 304 31.36 -33.10 -7.44
C SER A 304 30.55 -31.82 -7.18
N ARG A 305 31.24 -30.66 -7.11
CA ARG A 305 30.67 -29.31 -6.95
C ARG A 305 29.96 -28.79 -8.22
N ASN A 306 29.28 -29.65 -8.97
CA ASN A 306 28.72 -29.26 -10.27
C ASN A 306 27.19 -29.15 -10.20
N GLY A 307 26.66 -27.91 -10.25
CA GLY A 307 25.26 -27.64 -10.64
C GLY A 307 24.27 -27.26 -9.54
N ARG A 308 24.59 -26.32 -8.64
CA ARG A 308 23.70 -25.84 -7.55
C ARG A 308 22.29 -25.47 -8.02
N CYS A 309 21.31 -26.27 -7.60
CA CYS A 309 19.90 -25.94 -7.65
C CYS A 309 19.60 -24.74 -6.76
N GLN A 310 18.82 -23.79 -7.26
CA GLN A 310 18.45 -22.59 -6.53
C GLN A 310 16.99 -22.23 -6.76
N ALA A 311 16.38 -21.58 -5.80
CA ALA A 311 14.99 -21.17 -5.86
C ALA A 311 14.90 -19.69 -5.49
N LEU A 312 14.58 -18.85 -6.47
CA LEU A 312 14.73 -17.39 -6.36
C LEU A 312 13.85 -16.62 -7.35
N PHE A 313 13.75 -15.32 -7.09
CA PHE A 313 13.21 -14.33 -8.01
C PHE A 313 14.35 -13.43 -8.50
N ASN A 314 14.45 -13.19 -9.82
CA ASN A 314 15.44 -12.29 -10.40
C ASN A 314 14.75 -11.11 -11.10
N GLY A 315 15.15 -9.89 -10.77
CA GLY A 315 14.60 -8.68 -11.40
C GLY A 315 15.17 -8.38 -12.79
N GLY A 316 16.24 -9.07 -13.19
CA GLY A 316 16.95 -8.89 -14.45
C GLY A 316 17.73 -7.57 -14.55
N ASN A 317 18.64 -7.47 -15.51
CA ASN A 317 19.51 -6.31 -15.74
C ASN A 317 20.20 -5.80 -14.46
N HIS A 318 20.71 -6.71 -13.62
CA HIS A 318 21.39 -6.41 -12.35
C HIS A 318 20.53 -5.66 -11.33
N THR A 319 19.24 -5.97 -11.29
CA THR A 319 18.30 -5.30 -10.38
C THR A 319 18.27 -5.91 -8.99
N GLY A 320 18.72 -7.16 -8.88
CA GLY A 320 18.77 -7.90 -7.64
C GLY A 320 18.00 -9.20 -7.72
N THR A 321 18.32 -10.06 -6.75
CA THR A 321 17.75 -11.40 -6.60
C THR A 321 17.20 -11.57 -5.19
N VAL A 322 16.07 -12.26 -5.07
CA VAL A 322 15.47 -12.61 -3.78
C VAL A 322 15.32 -14.14 -3.71
N PRO A 323 16.07 -14.84 -2.84
CA PRO A 323 15.85 -16.27 -2.61
C PRO A 323 14.48 -16.49 -1.94
N ILE A 324 13.87 -17.64 -2.21
CA ILE A 324 12.56 -18.01 -1.63
C ILE A 324 12.65 -18.15 -0.11
N ASP A 325 13.67 -18.85 0.37
CA ASP A 325 13.97 -18.96 1.79
C ASP A 325 15.45 -18.57 2.02
N PRO A 326 15.76 -17.48 2.74
CA PRO A 326 17.14 -17.11 3.02
C PRO A 326 17.76 -17.84 4.23
N THR A 327 17.05 -18.79 4.86
CA THR A 327 17.55 -19.50 6.06
C THR A 327 18.84 -20.28 5.79
N ILE A 328 19.65 -20.47 6.84
CA ILE A 328 20.89 -21.26 6.77
C ILE A 328 20.59 -22.69 6.31
N SER A 329 19.50 -23.29 6.79
CA SER A 329 19.09 -24.63 6.38
C SER A 329 18.86 -24.73 4.87
N TYR A 330 18.22 -23.71 4.26
CA TYR A 330 18.05 -23.65 2.81
C TYR A 330 19.38 -23.47 2.07
N LYS A 331 20.30 -22.64 2.58
CA LYS A 331 21.64 -22.47 1.98
C LYS A 331 22.43 -23.78 1.92
N ASN A 332 22.19 -24.68 2.87
CA ASN A 332 22.84 -26.00 2.93
C ASN A 332 22.13 -27.03 2.06
N SER A 333 20.79 -27.11 2.11
CA SER A 333 20.01 -27.98 1.21
C SER A 333 18.69 -27.31 0.81
N PRO A 334 18.58 -26.88 -0.47
CA PRO A 334 17.36 -26.28 -0.98
C PRO A 334 16.14 -27.21 -1.00
N LYS A 335 16.30 -28.54 -0.83
CA LYS A 335 15.20 -29.52 -0.75
C LYS A 335 14.26 -29.29 0.42
N ILE A 336 14.73 -28.61 1.47
CA ILE A 336 13.95 -28.32 2.68
C ILE A 336 12.67 -27.52 2.37
N LEU A 337 12.61 -26.85 1.22
CA LEU A 337 11.42 -26.13 0.75
C LEU A 337 10.18 -27.03 0.69
N ALA A 338 10.30 -28.33 0.37
CA ALA A 338 9.17 -29.25 0.36
C ALA A 338 8.71 -29.68 1.77
N GLN A 339 9.59 -29.56 2.77
CA GLN A 339 9.33 -29.98 4.15
C GLN A 339 8.80 -28.83 5.02
N ARG A 340 9.22 -27.59 4.73
CA ARG A 340 8.82 -26.37 5.46
C ARG A 340 7.77 -25.57 4.69
N SER A 341 7.17 -24.58 5.34
CA SER A 341 6.17 -23.71 4.74
C SER A 341 6.24 -22.31 5.33
N GLY A 342 5.96 -21.30 4.52
CA GLY A 342 5.70 -19.94 5.00
C GLY A 342 4.28 -19.77 5.57
N VAL A 343 3.40 -20.74 5.31
CA VAL A 343 2.01 -20.77 5.78
C VAL A 343 1.67 -22.14 6.39
N PRO A 344 2.30 -22.51 7.53
CA PRO A 344 2.20 -23.86 8.09
C PRO A 344 0.77 -24.27 8.47
N HIS A 345 -0.11 -23.30 8.73
CA HIS A 345 -1.52 -23.53 9.03
C HIS A 345 -2.37 -23.94 7.82
N ILE A 346 -1.89 -23.71 6.59
CA ILE A 346 -2.59 -24.09 5.37
C ILE A 346 -2.09 -25.45 4.89
N VAL A 347 -0.80 -25.53 4.58
CA VAL A 347 -0.16 -26.75 4.08
C VAL A 347 1.36 -26.64 4.16
N ARG A 348 2.06 -27.78 4.21
CA ARG A 348 3.52 -27.84 4.04
C ARG A 348 3.93 -27.49 2.61
N GLY A 349 5.16 -27.02 2.41
CA GLY A 349 5.71 -26.77 1.07
C GLY A 349 5.15 -25.54 0.35
N ARG A 350 4.43 -24.64 1.03
CA ARG A 350 3.81 -23.47 0.41
C ARG A 350 4.47 -22.16 0.85
N TYR A 351 4.78 -21.32 -0.12
CA TYR A 351 5.37 -19.99 0.10
C TYR A 351 4.62 -18.95 -0.71
N MET A 352 4.45 -17.77 -0.12
CA MET A 352 3.71 -16.66 -0.73
C MET A 352 4.59 -15.42 -0.79
N PHE A 353 4.50 -14.68 -1.89
CA PHE A 353 5.29 -13.48 -2.12
C PHE A 353 4.43 -12.39 -2.74
N ARG A 354 4.65 -11.14 -2.34
CA ARG A 354 4.22 -9.98 -3.11
C ARG A 354 5.36 -9.62 -4.07
N VAL A 355 5.09 -9.53 -5.37
CA VAL A 355 6.13 -9.46 -6.41
C VAL A 355 6.05 -8.24 -7.33
N ASP A 356 5.13 -7.33 -7.04
CA ASP A 356 4.79 -6.16 -7.87
C ASP A 356 6.01 -5.29 -8.26
N ASP A 357 6.48 -4.42 -7.36
CA ASP A 357 7.60 -3.51 -7.63
C ASP A 357 8.91 -4.00 -7.01
N ILE A 358 8.81 -4.54 -5.80
CA ILE A 358 9.87 -5.29 -5.14
C ILE A 358 9.30 -6.61 -4.64
N VAL A 359 10.12 -7.66 -4.68
CA VAL A 359 9.73 -8.95 -4.15
C VAL A 359 9.84 -8.93 -2.63
N ARG A 360 8.71 -9.10 -1.94
CA ARG A 360 8.62 -9.20 -0.49
C ARG A 360 8.13 -10.58 -0.11
N PRO A 361 8.89 -11.34 0.68
CA PRO A 361 8.41 -12.60 1.24
C PRO A 361 7.23 -12.34 2.17
N ALA A 362 6.19 -13.14 2.04
CA ALA A 362 5.02 -13.13 2.90
C ALA A 362 4.88 -14.46 3.65
N GLY A 363 3.89 -14.53 4.55
CA GLY A 363 3.80 -15.61 5.53
C GLY A 363 4.82 -15.45 6.65
N CYS A 364 4.94 -16.48 7.48
CA CYS A 364 5.92 -16.50 8.55
C CYS A 364 7.27 -17.07 8.11
N SER A 365 8.33 -16.66 8.80
CA SER A 365 9.63 -17.30 8.60
C SER A 365 10.54 -17.12 9.82
N ASN A 366 11.26 -18.17 10.19
CA ASN A 366 12.25 -18.15 11.28
C ASN A 366 13.60 -17.56 10.81
N LYS A 367 13.55 -16.46 10.07
CA LYS A 367 14.73 -15.77 9.51
C LYS A 367 15.57 -15.13 10.61
N THR A 368 16.87 -15.00 10.35
CA THR A 368 17.70 -14.05 11.07
C THR A 368 17.20 -12.63 10.80
N SER A 369 16.95 -11.88 11.88
CA SER A 369 16.50 -10.48 11.86
C SER A 369 17.34 -9.62 10.90
N GLY A 370 16.67 -8.72 10.18
CA GLY A 370 17.30 -7.68 9.35
C GLY A 370 17.47 -8.00 7.87
N THR A 371 17.19 -9.22 7.41
CA THR A 371 17.36 -9.57 5.98
C THR A 371 16.27 -8.93 5.09
N TYR A 372 15.02 -8.90 5.56
CA TYR A 372 13.88 -8.27 4.87
C TYR A 372 12.99 -7.58 5.91
N PRO A 373 12.41 -6.41 5.59
CA PRO A 373 11.42 -5.78 6.47
C PRO A 373 10.17 -6.66 6.58
N MET A 374 9.56 -6.69 7.77
CA MET A 374 8.27 -7.36 7.96
C MET A 374 7.17 -6.71 7.10
N LEU A 375 6.15 -7.48 6.74
CA LEU A 375 4.96 -6.94 6.07
C LEU A 375 3.96 -6.46 7.12
N ILE A 376 3.49 -5.22 6.97
CA ILE A 376 2.52 -4.58 7.86
C ILE A 376 1.40 -4.00 7.01
N TYR A 377 0.16 -4.23 7.42
CA TYR A 377 -1.00 -3.63 6.79
C TYR A 377 -2.09 -3.26 7.82
N PRO A 378 -2.68 -2.06 7.74
CA PRO A 378 -2.26 -0.94 6.90
C PRO A 378 -0.88 -0.42 7.31
N ASN A 379 -0.13 0.09 6.33
CA ASN A 379 1.20 0.68 6.55
C ASN A 379 1.16 2.21 6.74
N ILE A 380 -0.03 2.80 6.65
CA ILE A 380 -0.33 4.20 6.95
C ILE A 380 -1.43 4.17 8.01
N VAL A 381 -1.21 4.84 9.14
CA VAL A 381 -2.10 4.78 10.30
C VAL A 381 -2.28 6.16 10.91
N ASN A 382 -3.46 6.45 11.40
CA ASN A 382 -3.72 7.68 12.14
C ASN A 382 -2.87 7.79 13.42
N MET A 383 -2.29 8.96 13.68
CA MET A 383 -1.48 9.23 14.88
C MET A 383 -2.28 9.10 16.20
N LEU A 384 -3.60 9.22 16.14
CA LEU A 384 -4.49 8.96 17.28
C LEU A 384 -4.56 7.47 17.65
N GLY A 385 -3.90 6.58 16.90
CA GLY A 385 -3.91 5.15 17.17
C GLY A 385 -5.32 4.59 17.14
N GLU A 386 -5.63 3.71 18.09
CA GLU A 386 -6.95 3.09 18.26
C GLU A 386 -7.43 2.37 16.99
N THR A 387 -6.47 1.81 16.28
CA THR A 387 -6.64 1.04 15.06
C THR A 387 -5.84 -0.25 15.20
N THR A 388 -6.11 -1.20 14.31
CA THR A 388 -5.38 -2.47 14.29
C THR A 388 -4.50 -2.56 13.06
N VAL A 389 -3.36 -3.22 13.21
CA VAL A 389 -2.46 -3.57 12.11
C VAL A 389 -2.17 -5.06 12.12
N ASP A 390 -2.20 -5.66 10.93
CA ASP A 390 -1.86 -7.05 10.71
C ASP A 390 -0.40 -7.15 10.26
N VAL A 391 0.34 -8.09 10.83
CA VAL A 391 1.79 -8.23 10.66
C VAL A 391 2.17 -9.67 10.26
N ASN A 392 2.98 -9.82 9.21
CA ASN A 392 3.73 -11.06 8.94
C ASN A 392 5.18 -10.91 9.39
N ALA A 393 5.65 -11.77 10.28
CA ALA A 393 7.02 -11.77 10.78
C ALA A 393 7.53 -13.20 11.03
N MET A 394 7.82 -13.54 12.28
CA MET A 394 8.16 -14.91 12.72
C MET A 394 6.95 -15.84 12.69
N CYS A 395 7.18 -17.15 12.76
CA CYS A 395 6.07 -18.10 12.92
C CYS A 395 5.55 -18.03 14.35
N LEU A 396 4.23 -17.91 14.48
CA LEU A 396 3.56 -17.55 15.73
C LEU A 396 2.98 -18.78 16.41
N GLU A 397 3.07 -18.81 17.73
CA GLU A 397 2.45 -19.82 18.58
C GLU A 397 1.31 -19.19 19.39
N PRO A 398 0.09 -19.75 19.38
CA PRO A 398 -1.05 -19.20 20.14
C PRO A 398 -0.84 -19.17 21.66
N SER A 399 0.09 -19.96 22.19
CA SER A 399 0.45 -20.00 23.62
C SER A 399 1.33 -18.82 24.06
N GLN A 400 1.97 -18.12 23.13
CA GLN A 400 2.90 -17.03 23.42
C GLN A 400 2.23 -15.66 23.19
N THR A 401 2.64 -14.67 23.96
CA THR A 401 2.22 -13.27 23.75
C THR A 401 3.29 -12.52 22.95
N TYR A 402 2.84 -11.66 22.05
CA TYR A 402 3.71 -10.87 21.17
C TYR A 402 3.43 -9.38 21.36
N ILE A 403 4.48 -8.58 21.17
CA ILE A 403 4.40 -7.13 21.27
C ILE A 403 5.03 -6.47 20.03
N LEU A 404 4.48 -5.33 19.66
CA LEU A 404 5.03 -4.46 18.62
C LEU A 404 5.48 -3.14 19.27
N MET A 405 6.78 -2.93 19.35
CA MET A 405 7.37 -1.72 19.93
C MET A 405 7.56 -0.65 18.84
N ILE A 406 7.13 0.58 19.10
CA ILE A 406 7.22 1.72 18.18
C ILE A 406 8.34 2.64 18.68
N GLU A 407 9.40 2.81 17.88
CA GLU A 407 10.60 3.60 18.24
C GLU A 407 11.20 3.29 19.62
N GLN A 408 10.99 2.07 20.14
CA GLN A 408 11.38 1.66 21.50
C GLN A 408 10.74 2.47 22.65
N ARG A 409 9.65 3.20 22.39
CA ARG A 409 8.92 3.98 23.40
C ARG A 409 7.55 3.37 23.74
N GLU A 410 6.70 3.31 22.74
CA GLU A 410 5.31 2.84 22.85
C GLU A 410 5.24 1.35 22.52
N THR A 411 4.36 0.59 23.19
CA THR A 411 4.18 -0.85 22.92
C THR A 411 2.73 -1.17 22.61
N ALA A 412 2.49 -1.73 21.44
CA ALA A 412 1.21 -2.29 21.03
C ALA A 412 1.13 -3.78 21.43
N THR A 413 0.00 -4.18 22.03
CA THR A 413 -0.29 -5.58 22.32
C THR A 413 -0.73 -6.28 21.04
N CYS A 414 -0.27 -7.51 20.82
CA CYS A 414 -0.62 -8.29 19.63
C CYS A 414 -1.28 -9.62 20.00
N THR A 415 -2.34 -9.97 19.30
CA THR A 415 -2.99 -11.28 19.36
C THR A 415 -2.60 -12.12 18.15
N VAL A 416 -2.38 -13.41 18.36
CA VAL A 416 -2.08 -14.34 17.26
C VAL A 416 -3.38 -14.61 16.51
N PHE A 417 -3.43 -14.17 15.26
CA PHE A 417 -4.58 -14.40 14.40
C PHE A 417 -4.50 -15.79 13.76
N ASN A 418 -3.32 -16.14 13.26
CA ASN A 418 -2.95 -17.50 12.86
C ASN A 418 -1.42 -17.65 12.96
N PRO A 419 -0.84 -18.83 12.75
CA PRO A 419 0.61 -19.03 12.81
C PRO A 419 1.47 -18.14 11.89
N SER A 420 0.85 -17.41 10.95
CA SER A 420 1.52 -16.51 10.00
C SER A 420 1.24 -15.03 10.21
N ILE A 421 0.13 -14.66 10.86
CA ILE A 421 -0.35 -13.29 11.03
C ILE A 421 -0.61 -13.00 12.51
N ALA A 422 -0.07 -11.88 13.00
CA ALA A 422 -0.43 -11.29 14.29
C ALA A 422 -1.23 -10.00 14.04
N ARG A 423 -2.26 -9.76 14.85
CA ARG A 423 -3.02 -8.51 14.88
C ARG A 423 -2.60 -7.68 16.08
N CYS A 424 -2.03 -6.51 15.83
CA CYS A 424 -1.53 -5.59 16.85
C CYS A 424 -2.45 -4.39 17.02
N TYR A 425 -2.72 -4.03 18.28
CA TYR A 425 -3.58 -2.91 18.68
C TYR A 425 -2.72 -1.68 18.97
N LEU A 426 -2.80 -0.68 18.11
CA LEU A 426 -1.91 0.49 18.21
C LEU A 426 -2.40 1.48 19.27
N PRO A 427 -1.51 1.91 20.20
CA PRO A 427 -1.81 2.99 21.13
C PRO A 427 -1.78 4.35 20.42
N ARG A 428 -2.18 5.40 21.14
CA ARG A 428 -2.05 6.80 20.71
C ARG A 428 -0.57 7.19 20.73
N VAL A 429 0.00 7.52 19.56
CA VAL A 429 1.42 7.90 19.44
C VAL A 429 1.59 9.42 19.33
N PHE A 430 0.60 10.14 18.78
CA PHE A 430 0.56 11.59 18.50
C PHE A 430 1.69 12.15 17.61
N ASP A 431 2.77 11.42 17.42
CA ASP A 431 3.85 11.73 16.49
C ASP A 431 3.45 11.36 15.05
N TRP A 432 3.95 12.12 14.07
CA TRP A 432 3.67 11.92 12.65
C TRP A 432 4.94 11.71 11.84
N GLY A 433 4.82 10.93 10.77
CA GLY A 433 5.94 10.54 9.91
C GLY A 433 6.24 9.05 9.99
N THR A 434 7.34 8.65 9.35
CA THR A 434 7.74 7.24 9.34
C THR A 434 8.34 6.84 10.68
N LYS A 435 7.80 5.79 11.29
CA LYS A 435 8.27 5.20 12.54
C LYS A 435 8.75 3.78 12.33
N THR A 436 9.87 3.45 12.98
CA THR A 436 10.44 2.10 12.95
C THR A 436 9.78 1.26 14.03
N VAL A 437 9.30 0.08 13.68
CA VAL A 437 8.63 -0.82 14.61
C VAL A 437 9.38 -2.14 14.75
N TYR A 438 9.36 -2.70 15.95
CA TYR A 438 10.05 -3.92 16.33
C TYR A 438 9.05 -4.95 16.84
N PHE A 439 8.98 -6.11 16.21
CA PHE A 439 8.05 -7.19 16.57
C PHE A 439 8.82 -8.34 17.21
N GLN A 440 8.39 -8.75 18.41
CA GLN A 440 9.04 -9.80 19.19
C GLN A 440 8.07 -10.49 20.17
N ALA A 441 8.43 -11.69 20.62
CA ALA A 441 7.73 -12.38 21.70
C ALA A 441 8.00 -11.70 23.05
N GLN A 442 7.00 -11.65 23.93
CA GLN A 442 7.10 -11.02 25.25
C GLN A 442 7.83 -11.91 26.26
N GLN A 443 7.74 -13.24 26.12
CA GLN A 443 8.43 -14.24 26.96
C GLN A 443 9.74 -14.76 26.33
N GLY A 444 10.51 -13.87 25.72
CA GLY A 444 11.90 -14.17 25.35
C GLY A 444 12.77 -14.22 26.61
N ASN A 445 13.47 -15.32 26.83
CA ASN A 445 14.42 -15.48 27.93
C ASN A 445 15.42 -14.30 27.88
N LEU A 446 15.50 -13.46 28.92
CA LEU A 446 16.41 -12.30 29.00
C LEU A 446 17.90 -12.68 28.84
N ASN A 447 18.21 -13.98 28.82
CA ASN A 447 19.53 -14.56 28.59
C ASN A 447 19.76 -15.10 27.17
N ALA A 448 18.76 -15.04 26.26
CA ALA A 448 18.91 -15.42 24.86
C ALA A 448 19.28 -14.18 24.03
N GLN A 449 20.58 -13.94 23.85
CA GLN A 449 21.15 -12.93 22.97
C GLN A 449 20.78 -13.11 21.46
N ASP A 450 19.94 -14.09 21.11
CA ASP A 450 19.75 -14.58 19.74
C ASP A 450 18.37 -14.29 19.11
N GLU A 451 17.33 -13.91 19.87
CA GLU A 451 16.03 -13.53 19.28
C GLU A 451 15.98 -12.03 18.97
N LYS A 452 16.68 -11.65 17.90
CA LYS A 452 16.62 -10.28 17.38
C LYS A 452 15.21 -9.98 16.86
N ALA A 453 14.60 -8.89 17.32
CA ALA A 453 13.30 -8.44 16.88
C ALA A 453 13.22 -8.25 15.36
N PHE A 454 12.06 -8.56 14.76
CA PHE A 454 11.80 -8.23 13.36
C PHE A 454 11.61 -6.72 13.23
N VAL A 455 12.09 -6.13 12.13
CA VAL A 455 12.02 -4.67 11.89
C VAL A 455 11.04 -4.36 10.76
N GLY A 456 10.22 -3.34 10.96
CA GLY A 456 9.22 -2.85 10.02
C GLY A 456 9.05 -1.34 10.11
N TYR A 457 8.19 -0.79 9.26
CA TYR A 457 7.96 0.65 9.17
C TYR A 457 6.47 0.96 9.03
N ILE A 458 5.98 1.86 9.86
CA ILE A 458 4.60 2.39 9.81
C ILE A 458 4.68 3.90 9.60
N TYR A 459 3.82 4.45 8.76
CA TYR A 459 3.71 5.90 8.55
C TYR A 459 2.53 6.45 9.34
N PHE A 460 2.80 7.24 10.37
CA PHE A 460 1.76 7.87 11.18
C PHE A 460 1.32 9.21 10.57
N VAL A 461 0.02 9.45 10.51
CA VAL A 461 -0.58 10.64 9.87
C VAL A 461 -1.52 11.39 10.80
N PRO A 462 -1.54 12.73 10.73
CA PRO A 462 -2.60 13.52 11.35
C PRO A 462 -3.97 13.17 10.73
N PRO A 463 -5.07 13.21 11.52
CA PRO A 463 -6.43 12.91 11.05
C PRO A 463 -6.89 13.77 9.86
N THR A 464 -6.29 14.94 9.68
CA THR A 464 -6.61 15.88 8.60
C THR A 464 -6.19 15.39 7.22
N ILE A 465 -5.16 14.54 7.13
CA ILE A 465 -4.58 14.04 5.87
C ILE A 465 -4.59 12.51 5.76
N ASP A 466 -5.27 11.84 6.69
CA ASP A 466 -5.38 10.38 6.69
C ASP A 466 -6.19 9.89 5.48
N PRO A 467 -5.61 9.06 4.59
CA PRO A 467 -6.30 8.51 3.43
C PRO A 467 -7.18 7.29 3.73
N ILE A 468 -7.05 6.68 4.93
CA ILE A 468 -7.82 5.49 5.36
C ILE A 468 -8.89 5.90 6.42
N ARG A 469 -9.15 7.20 6.56
CA ARG A 469 -10.15 7.75 7.46
C ARG A 469 -11.57 7.30 7.13
N LEU A 470 -12.48 7.44 8.11
CA LEU A 470 -13.92 7.41 7.85
C LEU A 470 -14.29 8.57 6.91
N ASP A 471 -14.92 8.25 5.79
CA ASP A 471 -15.38 9.25 4.84
C ASP A 471 -16.74 9.80 5.29
N ILE A 472 -16.85 11.13 5.30
CA ILE A 472 -18.00 11.90 5.80
C ILE A 472 -18.55 12.85 4.73
N GLY A 473 -18.24 12.55 3.45
CA GLY A 473 -18.55 13.43 2.32
C GLY A 473 -17.68 14.68 2.31
N ASN A 474 -18.25 15.79 1.82
CA ASN A 474 -17.54 17.05 1.78
C ASN A 474 -17.34 17.60 3.20
N THR A 475 -16.09 17.64 3.66
CA THR A 475 -15.73 18.16 4.98
C THR A 475 -16.19 19.62 5.17
N HIS A 476 -16.31 20.43 4.11
CA HIS A 476 -16.72 21.84 4.23
C HIS A 476 -18.14 22.02 4.76
N ASP A 477 -19.05 21.15 4.35
CA ASP A 477 -20.47 21.20 4.69
C ASP A 477 -20.67 21.13 6.22
N TRP A 478 -19.77 20.42 6.91
CA TRP A 478 -19.75 20.30 8.38
C TRP A 478 -19.37 21.59 9.12
N PHE A 479 -18.84 22.59 8.40
CA PHE A 479 -18.47 23.90 8.94
C PHE A 479 -19.44 24.99 8.49
N GLU A 480 -20.51 24.69 7.75
CA GLU A 480 -21.57 25.65 7.44
C GLU A 480 -22.59 25.76 8.56
N ASN A 481 -23.17 26.95 8.73
CA ASN A 481 -24.23 27.21 9.72
C ASN A 481 -25.42 27.90 9.02
N PRO A 482 -26.59 27.24 8.89
CA PRO A 482 -26.86 25.86 9.27
C PRO A 482 -26.12 24.86 8.36
N ILE A 483 -25.97 23.61 8.80
CA ILE A 483 -25.45 22.54 7.94
C ILE A 483 -26.39 22.35 6.72
N PRO A 484 -25.86 22.10 5.51
CA PRO A 484 -26.65 22.12 4.26
C PRO A 484 -27.77 21.08 4.20
N SER A 485 -27.58 19.94 4.87
CA SER A 485 -28.56 18.86 4.92
C SER A 485 -28.76 18.35 6.33
N GLN A 486 -30.00 17.94 6.64
CA GLN A 486 -30.30 17.20 7.87
C GLN A 486 -29.68 15.80 7.85
N THR A 487 -29.42 15.25 6.65
CA THR A 487 -28.82 13.92 6.50
C THR A 487 -27.48 14.00 5.77
N MET A 488 -26.42 13.63 6.47
CA MET A 488 -25.06 13.67 5.95
C MET A 488 -24.62 12.28 5.51
N PRO A 489 -23.89 12.14 4.40
CA PRO A 489 -23.38 10.85 3.95
C PRO A 489 -22.17 10.43 4.78
N ILE A 490 -22.06 9.13 5.03
CA ILE A 490 -20.87 8.49 5.55
C ILE A 490 -20.56 7.23 4.73
N SER A 491 -19.28 6.92 4.55
CA SER A 491 -18.87 5.70 3.84
C SER A 491 -17.68 5.01 4.49
N TRP A 492 -17.70 3.68 4.49
CA TRP A 492 -16.60 2.85 4.99
C TRP A 492 -16.55 1.51 4.26
N TYR A 493 -15.43 0.81 4.36
CA TYR A 493 -15.33 -0.57 3.87
C TYR A 493 -15.65 -1.55 5.01
N PRO A 494 -16.71 -2.37 4.91
CA PRO A 494 -17.07 -3.34 5.96
C PRO A 494 -15.93 -4.30 6.35
N ARG A 495 -15.05 -4.67 5.41
CA ARG A 495 -13.87 -5.52 5.66
C ARG A 495 -12.89 -4.98 6.71
N ASN A 496 -12.93 -3.68 7.01
CA ASN A 496 -12.06 -3.06 8.02
C ASN A 496 -12.50 -3.40 9.46
N PHE A 497 -13.70 -3.96 9.64
CA PHE A 497 -14.24 -4.36 10.93
C PHE A 497 -14.46 -5.86 10.95
N THR A 498 -14.02 -6.49 12.02
CA THR A 498 -14.15 -7.93 12.22
C THR A 498 -14.74 -8.20 13.59
N ASN A 499 -15.62 -9.18 13.71
CA ASN A 499 -16.31 -9.49 14.94
C ASN A 499 -15.30 -9.92 16.02
N PRO A 500 -15.18 -9.18 17.14
CA PRO A 500 -14.25 -9.52 18.21
C PRO A 500 -14.58 -10.86 18.90
N GLU A 501 -15.83 -11.32 18.88
CA GLU A 501 -16.24 -12.60 19.49
C GLU A 501 -15.74 -13.83 18.72
N TYR A 502 -15.47 -13.69 17.42
CA TYR A 502 -14.96 -14.77 16.56
C TYR A 502 -13.41 -14.87 16.56
N MET A 503 -12.70 -14.05 17.34
CA MET A 503 -11.23 -14.02 17.44
C MET A 503 -10.65 -15.18 18.28
N GLY A 504 -11.09 -16.42 18.04
CA GLY A 504 -10.62 -17.59 18.81
C GLY A 504 -10.97 -18.98 18.29
N GLN A 505 -11.87 -19.12 17.30
CA GLN A 505 -12.16 -20.39 16.63
C GLN A 505 -12.00 -20.22 15.11
N ASP A 506 -11.33 -21.19 14.46
CA ASP A 506 -11.09 -21.29 13.00
C ASP A 506 -11.56 -20.07 12.19
N TYR A 507 -10.76 -19.00 12.29
CA TYR A 507 -11.05 -17.71 11.69
C TYR A 507 -10.94 -17.82 10.17
N MET A 508 -12.06 -18.17 9.54
CA MET A 508 -12.15 -18.21 8.09
C MET A 508 -12.48 -16.81 7.60
N VAL A 509 -11.52 -16.14 6.94
CA VAL A 509 -11.70 -14.82 6.31
C VAL A 509 -12.82 -14.84 5.24
N ALA A 510 -13.17 -16.02 4.74
CA ALA A 510 -14.30 -16.27 3.85
C ALA A 510 -15.67 -16.26 4.55
N ASN A 511 -15.70 -16.43 5.87
CA ASN A 511 -16.95 -16.54 6.61
C ASN A 511 -17.60 -15.17 6.74
N GLU A 512 -18.81 -15.06 6.20
CA GLU A 512 -19.64 -13.87 6.27
C GLU A 512 -19.95 -13.43 7.71
N ALA A 513 -20.11 -14.38 8.63
CA ALA A 513 -20.35 -14.11 10.06
C ALA A 513 -19.19 -13.36 10.74
N LEU A 514 -18.02 -13.33 10.11
CA LEU A 514 -16.91 -12.55 10.63
C LEU A 514 -17.13 -11.05 10.50
N TYR A 515 -17.79 -10.63 9.43
CA TYR A 515 -17.99 -9.22 9.11
C TYR A 515 -19.35 -8.70 9.61
N THR A 516 -20.21 -9.58 10.12
CA THR A 516 -21.43 -9.19 10.84
C THR A 516 -21.04 -8.55 12.18
N VAL A 517 -20.92 -7.22 12.16
CA VAL A 517 -20.56 -6.41 13.33
C VAL A 517 -21.54 -5.26 13.47
N GLN A 518 -21.99 -4.99 14.68
CA GLN A 518 -22.70 -3.76 15.03
C GLN A 518 -21.69 -2.67 15.36
N LEU A 519 -21.81 -1.54 14.67
CA LEU A 519 -20.90 -0.42 14.76
C LEU A 519 -21.63 0.78 15.39
N GLY A 520 -21.00 1.43 16.36
CA GLY A 520 -21.45 2.69 16.91
C GLY A 520 -20.73 3.85 16.23
N LEU A 521 -21.49 4.87 15.82
CA LEU A 521 -20.93 6.14 15.37
C LEU A 521 -20.85 7.13 16.54
N TYR A 522 -19.64 7.38 17.01
CA TYR A 522 -19.36 8.23 18.17
C TYR A 522 -18.84 9.60 17.73
N VAL A 523 -19.20 10.65 18.48
CA VAL A 523 -18.61 11.99 18.37
C VAL A 523 -17.64 12.20 19.51
N ILE A 524 -16.37 12.45 19.19
CA ILE A 524 -15.33 12.72 20.17
C ILE A 524 -14.98 14.21 20.10
N GLY A 525 -15.12 14.92 21.22
CA GLY A 525 -14.73 16.31 21.38
C GLY A 525 -13.25 16.45 21.73
N TYR A 526 -12.61 17.50 21.21
CA TYR A 526 -11.23 17.87 21.54
C TYR A 526 -11.16 19.24 22.21
N ARG A 527 -10.37 19.33 23.28
CA ARG A 527 -9.99 20.61 23.92
C ARG A 527 -8.59 20.53 24.52
N GLU A 528 -7.97 21.68 24.75
CA GLU A 528 -6.72 21.78 25.50
C GLU A 528 -7.01 22.51 26.82
N ALA A 529 -6.89 21.80 27.94
CA ALA A 529 -7.25 22.31 29.26
C ALA A 529 -6.08 22.19 30.23
N GLN A 530 -6.07 23.04 31.25
CA GLN A 530 -5.07 23.00 32.32
C GLN A 530 -5.29 21.76 33.19
N ASP A 531 -4.25 20.93 33.30
CA ASP A 531 -4.20 19.84 34.27
C ASP A 531 -3.58 20.39 35.57
N ASP A 532 -4.40 20.54 36.61
CA ASP A 532 -3.97 21.08 37.91
C ASP A 532 -2.95 20.19 38.63
N GLN A 533 -2.91 18.89 38.33
CA GLN A 533 -1.93 17.96 38.93
C GLN A 533 -0.53 18.18 38.34
N VAL A 534 -0.46 18.48 37.04
CA VAL A 534 0.81 18.62 36.31
C VAL A 534 1.18 20.09 36.08
N ARG A 535 0.28 21.03 36.43
CA ARG A 535 0.39 22.48 36.17
C ARG A 535 0.76 22.77 34.71
N LYS A 536 0.24 21.96 33.79
CA LYS A 536 0.48 22.06 32.34
C LYS A 536 -0.83 21.86 31.60
N PHE A 537 -0.97 22.54 30.48
CA PHE A 537 -2.07 22.29 29.56
C PHE A 537 -1.85 20.96 28.83
N ARG A 538 -2.91 20.16 28.74
CA ARG A 538 -2.91 18.85 28.09
C ARG A 538 -4.09 18.70 27.13
N PRO A 539 -3.91 17.94 26.04
CA PRO A 539 -5.01 17.61 25.15
C PRO A 539 -5.97 16.63 25.84
N GLU A 540 -7.26 16.96 25.82
CA GLU A 540 -8.34 16.13 26.34
C GLU A 540 -9.26 15.67 25.20
N TYR A 541 -9.56 14.36 25.22
CA TYR A 541 -10.43 13.70 24.25
C TYR A 541 -11.58 13.07 25.01
N ARG A 542 -12.82 13.44 24.68
CA ARG A 542 -13.99 12.92 25.37
C ARG A 542 -15.09 12.54 24.39
N THR A 543 -15.65 11.35 24.55
CA THR A 543 -16.85 10.93 23.83
C THR A 543 -18.04 11.76 24.30
N LEU A 544 -18.65 12.52 23.39
CA LEU A 544 -19.77 13.41 23.69
C LEU A 544 -21.11 12.66 23.57
N CYS A 545 -21.29 11.95 22.47
CA CYS A 545 -22.51 11.18 22.18
C CYS A 545 -22.25 10.06 21.15
N ARG A 546 -23.17 9.08 21.12
CA ARG A 546 -23.36 8.14 20.01
C ARG A 546 -24.54 8.60 19.17
N LEU A 547 -24.30 8.87 17.89
CA LEU A 547 -25.34 9.35 16.97
C LEU A 547 -26.31 8.25 16.60
N THR A 548 -25.78 7.12 16.11
CA THR A 548 -26.56 6.00 15.64
C THR A 548 -25.74 4.72 15.70
N THR A 549 -26.45 3.60 15.69
CA THR A 549 -25.90 2.25 15.57
C THR A 549 -26.14 1.75 14.15
N LEU A 550 -25.08 1.30 13.50
CA LEU A 550 -25.06 0.82 12.13
C LEU A 550 -24.72 -0.66 12.12
N THR A 551 -25.19 -1.37 11.10
CA THR A 551 -24.84 -2.78 10.91
C THR A 551 -24.09 -2.92 9.58
N ASN A 552 -22.99 -3.67 9.60
CA ASN A 552 -22.27 -4.02 8.39
C ASN A 552 -23.17 -4.84 7.45
N ARG A 553 -23.25 -4.44 6.19
CA ARG A 553 -23.87 -5.27 5.14
C ARG A 553 -22.92 -6.40 4.78
N VAL A 554 -23.48 -7.60 4.70
CA VAL A 554 -22.72 -8.82 4.50
C VAL A 554 -23.06 -9.38 3.13
N GLY A 555 -22.05 -9.38 2.25
CA GLY A 555 -22.12 -9.87 0.87
C GLY A 555 -20.78 -9.63 0.16
N ASP A 556 -20.46 -10.46 -0.82
CA ASP A 556 -19.17 -10.40 -1.55
C ASP A 556 -18.93 -9.05 -2.24
N GLU A 557 -20.00 -8.34 -2.65
CA GLU A 557 -19.89 -7.01 -3.25
C GLU A 557 -19.32 -5.95 -2.29
N TYR A 558 -19.76 -5.95 -1.02
CA TYR A 558 -19.35 -4.97 0.00
C TYR A 558 -17.95 -5.26 0.56
N ARG A 559 -17.35 -6.37 0.14
CA ARG A 559 -15.92 -6.60 0.35
C ARG A 559 -15.06 -5.66 -0.48
N TRP A 560 -15.53 -5.31 -1.68
CA TRP A 560 -14.77 -4.53 -2.67
C TRP A 560 -15.32 -3.12 -2.86
N ARG A 561 -16.61 -2.92 -2.57
CA ARG A 561 -17.29 -1.61 -2.61
C ARG A 561 -17.48 -1.06 -1.19
N PRO A 562 -17.34 0.26 -0.99
CA PRO A 562 -17.67 0.86 0.30
C PRO A 562 -19.19 0.75 0.55
N GLN A 563 -19.56 0.58 1.82
CA GLN A 563 -20.93 0.76 2.29
C GLN A 563 -21.17 2.25 2.51
N GLU A 564 -22.23 2.77 1.92
CA GLU A 564 -22.66 4.17 2.05
C GLU A 564 -23.96 4.22 2.86
N GLU A 565 -23.98 5.06 3.90
CA GLU A 565 -25.16 5.32 4.72
C GLU A 565 -25.37 6.83 4.88
N ARG A 566 -26.59 7.25 5.24
CA ARG A 566 -26.90 8.65 5.56
C ARG A 566 -27.33 8.76 7.01
N ILE A 567 -26.66 9.62 7.77
CA ILE A 567 -26.93 9.84 9.19
C ILE A 567 -27.71 11.12 9.40
N ASN A 568 -28.71 11.07 10.29
CA ASN A 568 -29.43 12.26 10.74
C ASN A 568 -28.67 12.90 11.90
N ILE A 569 -28.16 14.11 11.69
CA ILE A 569 -27.34 14.84 12.68
C ILE A 569 -28.17 15.39 13.86
N TYR A 570 -29.50 15.38 13.75
CA TYR A 570 -30.41 15.86 14.78
C TYR A 570 -31.02 14.75 15.63
N GLN A 571 -30.65 13.50 15.37
CA GLN A 571 -31.05 12.36 16.18
C GLN A 571 -29.83 11.82 16.90
N ILE A 572 -29.89 11.83 18.24
CA ILE A 572 -28.81 11.28 19.08
C ILE A 572 -29.38 10.09 19.81
N GLU A 573 -28.77 8.93 19.56
CA GLU A 573 -29.14 7.68 20.20
C GLU A 573 -28.79 7.70 21.70
N GLN A 574 -27.57 8.11 22.05
CA GLN A 574 -27.10 8.11 23.43
C GLN A 574 -26.16 9.30 23.71
N TRP A 575 -26.41 10.01 24.81
CA TRP A 575 -25.51 11.03 25.33
C TRP A 575 -24.59 10.44 26.41
N TYR A 576 -23.31 10.80 26.37
CA TYR A 576 -22.33 10.46 27.43
C TYR A 576 -22.01 11.65 28.35
N LEU A 577 -22.58 12.83 28.05
CA LEU A 577 -22.57 14.00 28.91
C LEU A 577 -23.85 14.04 29.74
N ASN A 578 -23.73 14.38 31.01
CA ASN A 578 -24.89 14.68 31.84
C ASN A 578 -25.52 16.04 31.44
N SER A 579 -26.71 16.37 31.97
CA SER A 579 -27.40 17.59 31.53
C SER A 579 -26.61 18.88 31.80
N TRP A 580 -25.96 18.97 32.96
CA TRP A 580 -25.14 20.14 33.31
C TRP A 580 -23.91 20.26 32.42
N GLU A 581 -23.26 19.15 32.10
CA GLU A 581 -22.09 19.11 31.20
C GLU A 581 -22.47 19.54 29.78
N ARG A 582 -23.66 19.19 29.31
CA ARG A 582 -24.17 19.69 28.01
C ARG A 582 -24.35 21.20 28.01
N ASP A 583 -24.84 21.76 29.12
CA ASP A 583 -25.14 23.20 29.21
C ASP A 583 -23.91 24.06 29.53
N SER A 584 -22.82 23.48 30.03
CA SER A 584 -21.64 24.24 30.47
C SER A 584 -20.32 23.77 29.84
N VAL A 585 -20.10 22.46 29.74
CA VAL A 585 -18.82 21.89 29.32
C VAL A 585 -18.75 21.67 27.81
N LEU A 586 -19.86 21.37 27.14
CA LEU A 586 -19.92 21.09 25.70
C LEU A 586 -19.25 22.21 24.86
N TYR A 587 -19.47 23.47 25.24
CA TYR A 587 -18.95 24.64 24.54
C TYR A 587 -17.43 24.83 24.69
N THR A 588 -16.80 24.16 25.66
CA THR A 588 -15.34 24.17 25.82
C THR A 588 -14.64 23.32 24.76
N TYR A 589 -15.35 22.36 24.17
CA TYR A 589 -14.88 21.61 23.01
C TYR A 589 -15.13 22.44 21.74
N ARG A 590 -14.08 23.04 21.19
CA ARG A 590 -14.20 23.92 20.00
C ARG A 590 -14.53 23.13 18.72
N PHE A 591 -14.09 21.87 18.65
CA PHE A 591 -14.37 20.96 17.54
C PHE A 591 -14.33 19.50 18.02
N GLY A 592 -14.65 18.58 17.10
CA GLY A 592 -14.58 17.15 17.34
C GLY A 592 -14.32 16.35 16.06
N TYR A 593 -14.47 15.05 16.14
CA TYR A 593 -14.38 14.14 15.01
C TYR A 593 -15.26 12.90 15.25
N PHE A 594 -15.58 12.18 14.19
CA PHE A 594 -16.33 10.94 14.28
C PHE A 594 -15.38 9.75 14.46
N LYS A 595 -15.80 8.79 15.29
CA LYS A 595 -15.18 7.47 15.41
C LYS A 595 -16.24 6.41 15.15
N LEU A 596 -16.01 5.57 14.14
CA LEU A 596 -16.83 4.40 13.85
C LEU A 596 -16.12 3.16 14.42
N ALA A 597 -16.71 2.53 15.43
CA ALA A 597 -16.10 1.40 16.13
C ALA A 597 -17.14 0.32 16.48
N PRO A 598 -16.74 -0.95 16.63
CA PRO A 598 -17.62 -1.99 17.15
C PRO A 598 -18.16 -1.62 18.53
N ILE A 599 -19.45 -1.88 18.76
CA ILE A 599 -20.08 -1.59 20.05
C ILE A 599 -19.60 -2.63 21.08
N ASN A 600 -19.06 -2.15 22.19
CA ASN A 600 -18.85 -2.97 23.37
C ASN A 600 -20.13 -2.94 24.23
N PRO A 601 -20.83 -4.08 24.43
CA PRO A 601 -22.04 -4.12 25.25
C PRO A 601 -21.82 -3.67 26.70
N ASN A 602 -20.58 -3.79 27.19
CA ASN A 602 -20.22 -3.46 28.56
C ASN A 602 -19.76 -2.00 28.76
N ASP A 603 -19.61 -1.21 27.69
CA ASP A 603 -19.18 0.19 27.82
C ASP A 603 -20.37 1.14 27.98
N ALA A 604 -20.79 1.34 29.22
CA ALA A 604 -21.82 2.31 29.59
C ALA A 604 -21.30 3.76 29.58
N THR A 605 -19.98 3.96 29.61
CA THR A 605 -19.33 5.26 29.86
C THR A 605 -18.78 5.95 28.62
N GLY A 606 -18.57 5.19 27.53
CA GLY A 606 -18.02 5.69 26.27
C GLY A 606 -16.52 6.03 26.37
N ILE A 607 -15.82 5.51 27.38
CA ILE A 607 -14.41 5.79 27.65
C ILE A 607 -13.52 4.79 26.90
N ASP A 608 -13.83 3.50 26.98
CA ASP A 608 -13.03 2.42 26.41
C ASP A 608 -13.61 1.92 25.09
N LEU A 609 -13.61 2.82 24.10
CA LEU A 609 -14.07 2.51 22.75
C LEU A 609 -13.11 1.55 22.05
N LEU A 610 -13.65 0.48 21.48
CA LEU A 610 -12.89 -0.47 20.66
C LEU A 610 -12.19 0.22 19.48
N PRO A 611 -11.14 -0.41 18.92
CA PRO A 611 -10.46 0.12 17.74
C PRO A 611 -11.41 0.32 16.55
N GLY A 612 -11.21 1.39 15.80
CA GLY A 612 -12.11 1.77 14.71
C GLY A 612 -11.55 2.81 13.76
N LEU A 613 -12.39 3.29 12.84
CA LEU A 613 -12.03 4.31 11.87
C LEU A 613 -12.36 5.70 12.42
N VAL A 614 -11.47 6.66 12.20
CA VAL A 614 -11.61 8.06 12.65
C VAL A 614 -11.81 8.96 11.43
N SER A 615 -12.66 9.99 11.52
CA SER A 615 -12.87 10.98 10.45
C SER A 615 -11.89 12.15 10.54
N SER A 616 -11.91 13.01 9.52
CA SER A 616 -11.32 14.36 9.63
C SER A 616 -12.05 15.18 10.71
N PRO A 617 -11.41 16.24 11.27
CA PRO A 617 -12.06 17.17 12.19
C PRO A 617 -13.33 17.79 11.61
N VAL A 618 -14.35 17.93 12.46
CA VAL A 618 -15.62 18.59 12.16
C VAL A 618 -15.96 19.61 13.25
N SER A 619 -16.65 20.68 12.87
CA SER A 619 -17.24 21.58 13.85
C SER A 619 -18.38 20.88 14.58
N ILE A 620 -18.50 21.11 15.88
CA ILE A 620 -19.57 20.52 16.72
C ILE A 620 -20.72 21.49 17.01
N HIS A 621 -20.75 22.64 16.32
CA HIS A 621 -21.78 23.68 16.53
C HIS A 621 -23.21 23.17 16.29
N TRP A 622 -23.39 22.14 15.46
CA TRP A 622 -24.68 21.49 15.23
C TRP A 622 -25.15 20.62 16.41
N LEU A 623 -24.31 20.37 17.41
CA LEU A 623 -24.71 19.79 18.70
C LEU A 623 -25.19 20.86 19.68
N TRP A 624 -24.93 22.14 19.43
CA TRP A 624 -25.35 23.22 20.32
C TRP A 624 -26.85 23.41 20.25
N THR A 625 -27.46 23.50 21.42
CA THR A 625 -28.89 23.70 21.57
C THR A 625 -29.21 24.77 22.59
N PRO A 626 -30.28 25.56 22.37
CA PRO A 626 -30.82 26.43 23.39
C PRO A 626 -31.14 25.65 24.68
N ILE A 627 -30.91 26.31 25.82
CA ILE A 627 -31.14 25.75 27.15
C ILE A 627 -32.61 25.33 27.28
N GLY A 628 -32.85 24.09 27.72
CA GLY A 628 -34.19 23.54 27.91
C GLY A 628 -34.82 22.87 26.67
N SER A 629 -34.14 22.82 25.52
CA SER A 629 -34.65 22.10 24.35
C SER A 629 -34.46 20.58 24.45
N THR A 630 -35.49 19.79 24.13
CA THR A 630 -35.48 18.31 24.13
C THR A 630 -35.31 17.72 22.73
N GLN A 631 -34.93 18.54 21.74
CA GLN A 631 -35.16 18.27 20.30
C GLN A 631 -34.29 17.18 19.65
N PHE A 632 -33.29 16.63 20.34
CA PHE A 632 -32.54 15.48 19.80
C PHE A 632 -33.31 14.14 19.89
N VAL A 633 -34.56 14.18 20.37
CA VAL A 633 -35.46 13.02 20.50
C VAL A 633 -36.46 13.02 19.33
N GLY A 634 -36.10 12.33 18.24
CA GLY A 634 -37.05 11.64 17.35
C GLY A 634 -37.95 12.45 16.40
N GLY A 635 -37.71 13.74 16.16
CA GLY A 635 -38.53 14.55 15.24
C GLY A 635 -37.75 15.29 14.15
N ASN A 636 -38.39 15.55 12.99
CA ASN A 636 -37.87 16.49 11.99
C ASN A 636 -37.86 17.91 12.59
N LEU A 637 -36.79 18.68 12.39
CA LEU A 637 -36.72 20.04 12.91
C LEU A 637 -37.75 20.95 12.24
N ASN A 638 -38.55 21.63 13.06
CA ASN A 638 -39.46 22.68 12.61
C ASN A 638 -38.65 23.90 12.14
N LEU A 639 -39.15 24.61 11.13
CA LEU A 639 -38.45 25.77 10.52
C LEU A 639 -38.15 26.89 11.54
N GLN A 640 -39.06 27.11 12.49
CA GLN A 640 -38.88 28.08 13.58
C GLN A 640 -37.79 27.65 14.56
N ALA A 641 -37.75 26.37 14.94
CA ALA A 641 -36.71 25.82 15.79
C ALA A 641 -35.33 25.89 15.12
N GLN A 642 -35.27 25.69 13.80
CA GLN A 642 -34.03 25.85 13.04
C GLN A 642 -33.53 27.30 13.09
N GLN A 643 -34.40 28.29 12.96
CA GLN A 643 -34.04 29.71 13.07
C GLN A 643 -33.55 30.07 14.47
N GLU A 644 -34.21 29.59 15.53
CA GLU A 644 -33.77 29.80 16.92
C GLU A 644 -32.37 29.21 17.16
N ARG A 645 -32.08 28.04 16.61
CA ARG A 645 -30.74 27.44 16.69
C ARG A 645 -29.69 28.23 15.95
N ILE A 646 -30.00 28.73 14.75
CA ILE A 646 -29.07 29.58 13.99
C ILE A 646 -28.72 30.82 14.82
N GLN A 647 -29.72 31.51 15.38
CA GLN A 647 -29.50 32.68 16.23
C GLN A 647 -28.71 32.33 17.50
N PHE A 648 -29.00 31.19 18.12
CA PHE A 648 -28.26 30.73 19.30
C PHE A 648 -26.78 30.45 18.98
N VAL A 649 -26.50 29.76 17.88
CA VAL A 649 -25.12 29.51 17.42
C VAL A 649 -24.40 30.83 17.12
N GLN A 650 -25.07 31.80 16.50
CA GLN A 650 -24.51 33.12 16.24
C GLN A 650 -24.11 33.84 17.54
N GLN A 651 -25.00 33.87 18.53
CA GLN A 651 -24.75 34.49 19.83
C GLN A 651 -23.61 33.80 20.58
N LYS A 652 -23.64 32.46 20.68
CA LYS A 652 -22.58 31.68 21.33
C LYS A 652 -21.24 31.78 20.63
N ALA A 653 -21.21 31.76 19.30
CA ALA A 653 -19.98 31.99 18.56
C ALA A 653 -19.40 33.39 18.81
N ALA A 654 -20.24 34.41 18.99
CA ALA A 654 -19.79 35.76 19.30
C ALA A 654 -19.15 35.86 20.71
N GLU A 655 -19.71 35.16 21.70
CA GLU A 655 -19.13 35.01 23.04
C GLU A 655 -17.77 34.31 22.96
N ILE A 656 -17.70 33.13 22.33
CA ILE A 656 -16.46 32.35 22.20
C ILE A 656 -15.37 33.12 21.43
N CYS A 657 -15.75 33.88 20.39
CA CYS A 657 -14.81 34.73 19.65
C CYS A 657 -14.20 35.82 20.55
N HIS A 658 -15.01 36.46 21.38
CA HIS A 658 -14.54 37.47 22.34
C HIS A 658 -13.61 36.86 23.39
N ASP A 659 -13.97 35.71 23.94
CA ASP A 659 -13.15 35.01 24.93
C ASP A 659 -11.81 34.58 24.33
N TRP A 660 -11.81 34.03 23.11
CA TRP A 660 -10.57 33.71 22.39
C TRP A 660 -9.71 34.96 22.12
N TYR A 661 -10.32 36.08 21.74
CA TYR A 661 -9.57 37.32 21.49
C TYR A 661 -8.88 37.86 22.75
N ALA A 662 -9.51 37.69 23.91
CA ALA A 662 -8.93 38.02 25.21
C ALA A 662 -7.85 37.01 25.62
N GLU A 663 -8.11 35.71 25.47
CA GLU A 663 -7.17 34.62 25.77
C GLU A 663 -5.89 34.75 24.95
N ASP A 664 -5.99 34.84 23.63
CA ASP A 664 -4.85 34.97 22.71
C ASP A 664 -4.07 36.28 22.94
N GLY A 665 -4.78 37.32 23.40
CA GLY A 665 -4.21 38.62 23.74
C GLY A 665 -3.38 38.65 25.01
N ALA A 666 -3.62 37.74 25.94
CA ALA A 666 -2.82 37.59 27.15
C ALA A 666 -1.49 36.85 26.89
N GLN A 667 -1.33 36.26 25.70
CA GLN A 667 -0.16 35.46 25.34
C GLN A 667 0.92 36.28 24.63
N TYR A 668 2.10 35.68 24.48
CA TYR A 668 3.20 36.32 23.76
C TYR A 668 2.84 36.59 22.29
N ASN A 669 3.28 37.74 21.79
CA ASN A 669 3.07 38.16 20.41
C ASN A 669 4.01 37.42 19.45
N PHE A 670 3.51 36.36 18.84
CA PHE A 670 4.27 35.49 17.94
C PHE A 670 4.44 36.03 16.51
N ILE A 671 3.64 37.03 16.12
CA ILE A 671 3.63 37.60 14.76
C ILE A 671 5.00 38.17 14.38
N ARG A 672 5.73 38.71 15.37
CA ARG A 672 7.09 39.21 15.16
C ARG A 672 8.02 38.13 14.61
N TYR A 673 7.92 36.90 15.11
CA TYR A 673 8.78 35.80 14.66
C TYR A 673 8.37 35.29 13.30
N THR A 674 7.06 35.14 13.05
CA THR A 674 6.55 34.66 11.76
C THR A 674 6.88 35.63 10.63
N GLU A 675 6.80 36.95 10.85
CA GLU A 675 7.17 37.92 9.82
C GLU A 675 8.68 38.02 9.60
N THR A 676 9.50 38.00 10.66
CA THR A 676 10.96 38.15 10.53
C THR A 676 11.67 36.94 9.97
N ASN A 677 11.23 35.73 10.33
CA ASN A 677 11.93 34.50 9.96
C ASN A 677 11.22 33.69 8.87
N ALA A 678 9.94 33.92 8.65
CA ALA A 678 9.14 33.20 7.67
C ALA A 678 8.20 34.14 6.89
N SER A 679 8.65 35.36 6.57
CA SER A 679 7.88 36.30 5.75
C SER A 679 7.42 35.62 4.45
N CYS A 680 6.16 35.81 4.08
CA CYS A 680 5.60 35.18 2.90
C CYS A 680 6.28 35.70 1.63
N PRO A 681 6.55 34.84 0.62
CA PRO A 681 6.98 35.30 -0.70
C PRO A 681 5.94 36.25 -1.31
N CYS A 682 6.38 37.31 -1.98
CA CYS A 682 5.46 38.32 -2.52
C CYS A 682 4.61 37.80 -3.68
N VAL A 683 5.13 36.85 -4.46
CA VAL A 683 4.42 36.23 -5.58
C VAL A 683 4.51 34.70 -5.54
N GLU A 684 3.51 34.04 -6.09
CA GLU A 684 3.38 32.57 -6.04
C GLU A 684 4.57 31.85 -6.70
N SER A 685 5.11 32.43 -7.77
CA SER A 685 6.28 31.87 -8.47
C SER A 685 7.53 31.79 -7.58
N GLN A 686 7.68 32.70 -6.62
CA GLN A 686 8.74 32.64 -5.62
C GLN A 686 8.48 31.50 -4.63
N ALA A 687 7.25 31.39 -4.10
CA ALA A 687 6.86 30.32 -3.20
C ALA A 687 7.05 28.93 -3.82
N ARG A 688 6.81 28.80 -5.13
CA ARG A 688 7.00 27.54 -5.88
C ARG A 688 8.46 27.13 -6.03
N ILE A 689 9.40 28.09 -6.02
CA ILE A 689 10.84 27.82 -6.11
C ILE A 689 11.44 27.60 -4.71
N ASP A 690 10.93 28.30 -3.71
CA ASP A 690 11.38 28.27 -2.31
C ASP A 690 10.85 27.06 -1.53
N LEU A 691 11.01 25.89 -2.13
CA LEU A 691 10.62 24.61 -1.54
C LEU A 691 11.64 24.24 -0.45
N GLY A 692 11.14 23.99 0.75
CA GLY A 692 11.94 23.63 1.92
C GLY A 692 11.79 24.64 3.06
N ARG A 693 11.60 25.93 2.76
CA ARG A 693 11.06 26.90 3.74
C ARG A 693 9.55 26.94 3.69
N PHE A 694 9.00 26.89 2.48
CA PHE A 694 7.58 26.77 2.23
C PHE A 694 7.26 25.45 1.54
N MET A 695 6.06 24.97 1.76
CA MET A 695 5.50 23.82 1.07
C MET A 695 4.05 24.09 0.67
N PRO A 696 3.55 23.48 -0.42
CA PRO A 696 2.17 23.65 -0.83
C PRO A 696 1.20 23.22 0.28
N HIS A 697 0.14 24.00 0.51
CA HIS A 697 -0.83 23.71 1.56
C HIS A 697 -1.65 22.45 1.22
N PRO A 698 -1.68 21.41 2.08
CA PRO A 698 -2.36 20.15 1.78
C PRO A 698 -3.83 20.34 1.42
N ARG A 699 -4.51 21.30 2.06
CA ARG A 699 -5.95 21.58 1.85
C ARG A 699 -6.26 22.70 0.85
N CYS A 700 -5.24 23.37 0.33
CA CYS A 700 -5.45 24.50 -0.57
C CYS A 700 -4.23 24.72 -1.47
N SER A 701 -4.04 23.80 -2.42
CA SER A 701 -3.02 23.93 -3.45
C SER A 701 -3.38 23.09 -4.68
N GLN A 702 -3.17 23.64 -5.86
CA GLN A 702 -3.29 22.95 -7.14
C GLN A 702 -2.36 21.74 -7.29
N VAL A 703 -1.29 21.65 -6.50
CA VAL A 703 -0.40 20.47 -6.48
C VAL A 703 -1.18 19.24 -6.00
N PHE A 704 -2.12 19.43 -5.08
CA PHE A 704 -3.02 18.40 -4.57
C PHE A 704 -4.40 18.60 -5.22
N ARG A 705 -4.49 18.31 -6.54
CA ARG A 705 -5.65 18.56 -7.43
C ARG A 705 -7.03 18.10 -6.93
N ASP A 706 -7.10 17.27 -5.89
CA ASP A 706 -8.33 16.66 -5.39
C ASP A 706 -8.98 17.46 -4.24
N ILE A 707 -8.39 18.58 -3.80
CA ILE A 707 -8.91 19.37 -2.67
C ILE A 707 -9.16 20.82 -3.13
N SER A 708 -10.42 21.23 -3.16
CA SER A 708 -10.80 22.64 -3.36
C SER A 708 -10.42 23.47 -2.12
N CYS A 709 -9.99 24.72 -2.32
CA CYS A 709 -9.67 25.69 -1.27
C CYS A 709 -10.92 26.16 -0.51
N THR A 710 -11.64 25.24 0.13
CA THR A 710 -12.97 25.49 0.72
C THR A 710 -12.92 26.46 1.89
N THR A 711 -11.80 26.52 2.61
CA THR A 711 -11.61 27.41 3.77
C THR A 711 -10.88 28.70 3.42
N VAL A 712 -10.33 28.79 2.20
CA VAL A 712 -9.49 29.89 1.73
C VAL A 712 -10.02 30.44 0.41
N LEU A 713 -11.32 30.77 0.40
CA LEU A 713 -12.01 31.22 -0.80
C LEU A 713 -11.52 32.62 -1.19
N GLY A 714 -11.17 32.77 -2.47
CA GLY A 714 -10.44 33.93 -3.03
C GLY A 714 -8.97 33.62 -3.32
N SER A 715 -8.39 32.60 -2.66
CA SER A 715 -7.06 32.10 -3.01
C SER A 715 -7.14 31.02 -4.08
N GLN A 716 -6.20 31.05 -5.01
CA GLN A 716 -6.02 30.00 -6.00
C GLN A 716 -5.04 28.92 -5.49
N ASN A 717 -3.99 29.35 -4.77
CA ASN A 717 -2.94 28.50 -4.22
C ASN A 717 -2.46 29.05 -2.88
N CYS A 718 -2.28 28.18 -1.89
CA CYS A 718 -1.64 28.49 -0.63
C CYS A 718 -0.40 27.62 -0.40
N TYR A 719 0.51 28.18 0.39
CA TYR A 719 1.73 27.55 0.87
C TYR A 719 1.80 27.76 2.38
N LEU A 720 2.35 26.80 3.11
CA LEU A 720 2.66 26.96 4.52
C LEU A 720 4.14 26.80 4.78
N SER A 721 4.62 27.23 5.94
CA SER A 721 5.97 26.92 6.40
C SER A 721 6.16 25.40 6.44
N ALA A 722 7.26 24.91 5.89
CA ALA A 722 7.57 23.48 5.82
C ALA A 722 7.94 22.88 7.18
N GLN A 723 8.27 23.75 8.13
CA GLN A 723 8.61 23.44 9.51
C GLN A 723 8.10 24.55 10.44
N ASN A 724 8.25 24.33 11.74
CA ASN A 724 8.04 25.35 12.74
C ASN A 724 8.93 26.57 12.47
N VAL A 725 8.38 27.77 12.67
CA VAL A 725 9.18 28.98 12.58
C VAL A 725 10.20 28.99 13.72
N TYR A 726 11.47 29.19 13.42
CA TYR A 726 12.51 29.33 14.44
C TYR A 726 12.45 30.72 15.07
N THR A 727 12.95 30.88 16.29
CA THR A 727 13.16 32.21 16.88
C THR A 727 14.23 33.01 16.13
N SER A 728 14.18 34.34 16.20
CA SER A 728 15.17 35.24 15.59
C SER A 728 16.29 35.61 16.57
N TYR A 729 17.46 35.92 16.03
CA TYR A 729 18.64 36.41 16.79
C TYR A 729 18.41 37.78 17.47
N TYR A 730 17.32 38.48 17.14
CA TYR A 730 17.01 39.82 17.65
C TYR A 730 15.85 39.78 18.64
N THR A 731 16.17 39.41 19.89
CA THR A 731 15.36 39.84 21.03
C THR A 731 15.45 41.38 21.14
N GLY A 732 14.31 42.02 21.39
CA GLY A 732 14.23 43.47 21.51
C GLY A 732 15.13 44.04 22.61
N ASP A 733 15.44 45.32 22.46
CA ASP A 733 16.20 46.11 23.42
C ASP A 733 15.60 45.94 24.83
N GLY A 734 16.32 45.25 25.72
CA GLY A 734 15.89 45.01 27.10
C GLY A 734 16.15 43.59 27.66
N GLN A 735 16.35 42.57 26.82
CA GLN A 735 16.80 41.25 27.26
C GLN A 735 18.11 40.91 26.56
N ARG A 736 19.24 41.15 27.24
CA ARG A 736 20.58 40.83 26.75
C ARG A 736 20.82 39.31 26.78
N PHE A 737 20.21 38.57 25.87
CA PHE A 737 20.82 37.34 25.40
C PHE A 737 21.80 37.74 24.29
N ASN A 738 23.10 37.50 24.50
CA ASN A 738 24.11 37.77 23.49
C ASN A 738 23.76 36.98 22.22
N ALA A 739 23.34 37.69 21.16
CA ALA A 739 22.90 37.13 19.88
C ALA A 739 23.92 36.16 19.26
N ASP A 740 25.21 36.34 19.54
CA ASP A 740 26.28 35.48 19.04
C ASP A 740 26.41 34.13 19.78
N SER A 741 25.67 33.90 20.88
CA SER A 741 25.88 32.76 21.79
C SER A 741 24.67 31.86 22.04
N THR A 742 23.48 32.23 21.56
CA THR A 742 22.25 31.44 21.75
C THR A 742 21.81 30.81 20.44
N SER A 743 21.79 29.47 20.40
CA SER A 743 21.24 28.73 19.25
C SER A 743 19.76 29.09 19.06
N PRO A 744 19.30 29.32 17.82
CA PRO A 744 17.88 29.33 17.51
C PRO A 744 17.22 28.04 18.03
N PHE A 745 16.02 28.16 18.58
CA PHE A 745 15.18 27.03 18.96
C PHE A 745 13.85 27.08 18.20
N GLU A 746 13.24 25.90 18.06
CA GLU A 746 11.97 25.72 17.37
C GLU A 746 10.83 26.30 18.20
N THR A 747 9.99 27.13 17.59
CA THR A 747 8.74 27.60 18.22
C THR A 747 7.58 26.67 17.87
N HIS A 748 6.37 27.00 18.31
CA HIS A 748 5.15 26.30 17.89
C HIS A 748 4.46 26.94 16.68
N TYR A 749 5.02 28.03 16.15
CA TYR A 749 4.32 28.89 15.19
C TYR A 749 4.45 28.37 13.77
N GLY A 750 3.39 28.55 12.99
CA GLY A 750 3.34 28.29 11.56
C GLY A 750 3.07 29.56 10.76
N GLN A 751 3.40 29.52 9.48
CA GLN A 751 3.04 30.57 8.53
C GLN A 751 2.21 30.02 7.39
N MET A 752 1.13 30.70 7.00
CA MET A 752 0.35 30.40 5.78
C MET A 752 0.32 31.61 4.86
N CYS A 753 0.69 31.38 3.60
CA CYS A 753 0.79 32.36 2.53
C CYS A 753 -0.15 31.97 1.40
N CYS A 754 -1.14 32.80 1.08
CA CYS A 754 -2.11 32.52 0.05
C CYS A 754 -2.09 33.56 -1.06
N TYR A 755 -2.27 33.07 -2.29
CA TYR A 755 -2.13 33.86 -3.51
C TYR A 755 -3.44 33.88 -4.28
N ASP A 756 -3.77 35.03 -4.87
CA ASP A 756 -4.94 35.19 -5.72
C ASP A 756 -4.77 34.55 -7.11
N GLY A 757 -5.77 34.72 -7.99
CA GLY A 757 -5.75 34.20 -9.36
C GLY A 757 -4.66 34.79 -10.27
N GLU A 758 -4.04 35.91 -9.87
CA GLU A 758 -2.90 36.51 -10.55
C GLU A 758 -1.56 36.08 -9.94
N GLY A 759 -1.58 35.27 -8.89
CA GLY A 759 -0.40 34.81 -8.15
C GLY A 759 0.18 35.85 -7.21
N LYS A 760 -0.59 36.86 -6.78
CA LYS A 760 -0.16 37.90 -5.83
C LYS A 760 -0.57 37.55 -4.40
N LEU A 761 0.30 37.90 -3.44
CA LEU A 761 0.04 37.66 -2.02
C LEU A 761 -1.21 38.42 -1.55
N MET A 762 -2.16 37.69 -0.99
CA MET A 762 -3.39 38.24 -0.44
C MET A 762 -3.13 38.88 0.93
N GLN A 763 -3.92 39.90 1.29
CA GLN A 763 -3.69 40.70 2.51
C GLN A 763 -4.98 40.96 3.29
N SER A 764 -4.91 40.87 4.63
CA SER A 764 -6.07 41.03 5.52
C SER A 764 -6.62 42.44 5.57
N ASN A 765 -5.83 43.44 5.18
CA ASN A 765 -6.27 44.84 5.06
C ASN A 765 -7.28 45.06 3.92
N TYR A 766 -7.39 44.14 2.96
CA TYR A 766 -8.39 44.21 1.88
C TYR A 766 -9.79 43.79 2.33
N GLN A 767 -9.91 43.16 3.51
CA GLN A 767 -11.19 42.70 4.07
C GLN A 767 -12.31 43.75 4.06
N PRO A 768 -12.10 45.03 4.42
CA PRO A 768 -13.17 46.02 4.42
C PRO A 768 -13.58 46.50 3.01
N LEU A 769 -12.70 46.32 2.02
CA LEU A 769 -12.89 46.78 0.64
C LEU A 769 -13.54 45.72 -0.24
N ILE A 770 -13.24 44.45 0.02
CA ILE A 770 -13.82 43.32 -0.70
C ILE A 770 -15.23 43.08 -0.14
N LYS A 771 -16.25 43.28 -0.98
CA LYS A 771 -17.63 42.89 -0.64
C LYS A 771 -17.71 41.37 -0.63
N VAL A 772 -17.42 40.80 0.51
CA VAL A 772 -17.55 39.38 0.74
C VAL A 772 -19.03 39.04 0.81
N VAL A 773 -19.46 38.00 0.07
CA VAL A 773 -20.79 37.41 0.27
C VAL A 773 -20.85 36.81 1.67
N ASP A 774 -21.96 36.96 2.40
CA ASP A 774 -22.12 36.50 3.79
C ASP A 774 -21.71 35.03 4.02
N GLN A 775 -21.80 34.19 2.97
CA GLN A 775 -21.43 32.77 2.99
C GLN A 775 -19.91 32.50 2.89
N TYR A 776 -19.10 33.45 2.38
CA TYR A 776 -17.74 33.18 1.93
C TYR A 776 -16.70 34.18 2.46
N PRO A 777 -16.45 34.27 3.78
CA PRO A 777 -15.52 35.22 4.38
C PRO A 777 -14.14 35.17 3.70
N TYR A 778 -13.61 36.34 3.32
CA TYR A 778 -12.33 36.46 2.63
C TYR A 778 -11.23 35.99 3.57
N ASN A 779 -10.42 35.03 3.11
CA ASN A 779 -9.32 34.44 3.86
C ASN A 779 -8.02 34.55 3.04
N PRO A 780 -7.13 35.48 3.41
CA PRO A 780 -5.88 35.74 2.69
C PRO A 780 -4.70 34.85 3.12
N GLY A 781 -4.91 33.82 3.94
CA GLY A 781 -3.81 33.17 4.66
C GLY A 781 -3.46 33.93 5.94
N TYR A 782 -2.95 33.26 6.96
CA TYR A 782 -2.55 33.91 8.21
C TYR A 782 -1.51 33.09 8.98
N PRO A 783 -0.66 33.74 9.80
CA PRO A 783 0.22 33.06 10.74
C PRO A 783 -0.61 32.22 11.71
N THR A 784 -0.14 31.03 12.08
CA THR A 784 -0.80 30.14 13.04
C THR A 784 0.01 30.06 14.32
N ARG A 785 -0.68 30.10 15.47
CA ARG A 785 -0.02 29.95 16.77
C ARG A 785 0.43 28.50 17.00
N ALA A 786 -0.35 27.55 16.52
CA ALA A 786 0.06 26.15 16.45
C ALA A 786 0.37 25.77 14.99
N TYR A 787 1.50 25.13 14.79
CA TYR A 787 1.90 24.61 13.50
C TYR A 787 0.97 23.47 13.07
N GLU A 788 0.55 23.46 11.79
CA GLU A 788 -0.40 22.48 11.24
C GLU A 788 0.01 21.03 11.50
N PHE A 789 1.31 20.75 11.49
CA PHE A 789 1.85 19.40 11.67
C PHE A 789 2.40 19.15 13.07
N GLY A 790 2.06 20.02 14.02
CA GLY A 790 2.42 19.90 15.42
C GLY A 790 3.90 20.13 15.69
N THR A 791 4.24 20.19 16.98
CA THR A 791 5.61 20.43 17.46
C THR A 791 6.01 19.31 18.40
N TYR A 792 7.21 18.76 18.23
CA TYR A 792 7.74 17.78 19.16
C TYR A 792 7.79 18.39 20.58
N PRO A 793 7.31 17.70 21.64
CA PRO A 793 6.99 16.27 21.75
C PRO A 793 5.51 15.86 21.53
N PHE A 794 4.67 16.70 20.91
CA PHE A 794 3.30 16.38 20.49
C PHE A 794 2.31 16.05 21.63
N MET A 795 2.59 16.45 22.87
CA MET A 795 1.80 16.04 24.05
C MET A 795 1.25 17.23 24.87
N GLY A 796 1.64 18.45 24.54
CA GLY A 796 1.23 19.68 25.23
C GLY A 796 0.34 20.59 24.39
N GLN A 797 0.08 21.77 24.95
CA GLN A 797 -0.60 22.86 24.27
C GLN A 797 0.18 23.31 23.03
N TYR A 798 -0.51 23.59 21.93
CA TYR A 798 0.08 23.96 20.63
C TYR A 798 0.89 22.87 19.91
N GLU A 799 1.03 21.68 20.52
CA GLU A 799 1.95 20.66 20.02
C GLU A 799 1.25 19.58 19.18
N VAL A 800 -0.04 19.32 19.36
CA VAL A 800 -0.73 18.17 18.74
C VAL A 800 -0.95 18.40 17.24
N PRO A 801 -0.44 17.53 16.34
CA PRO A 801 -0.55 17.72 14.90
C PRO A 801 -2.00 17.81 14.41
N GLY A 802 -2.30 18.82 13.61
CA GLY A 802 -3.64 19.16 13.14
C GLY A 802 -4.53 19.74 14.24
N PHE A 803 -4.70 19.02 15.36
CA PHE A 803 -5.70 19.36 16.38
C PHE A 803 -5.42 20.66 17.11
N SER A 804 -4.17 20.96 17.46
CA SER A 804 -3.82 22.23 18.08
C SER A 804 -4.05 23.42 17.14
N ALA A 805 -3.72 23.28 15.86
CA ALA A 805 -4.01 24.29 14.84
C ALA A 805 -5.52 24.51 14.65
N PHE A 806 -6.31 23.43 14.68
CA PHE A 806 -7.78 23.54 14.69
C PHE A 806 -8.30 24.26 15.92
N PHE A 807 -7.77 23.98 17.11
CA PHE A 807 -8.25 24.58 18.36
C PHE A 807 -7.91 26.07 18.49
N HIS A 808 -6.68 26.46 18.13
CA HIS A 808 -6.15 27.81 18.38
C HIS A 808 -6.26 28.78 17.21
N ASP A 809 -6.40 28.27 15.97
CA ASP A 809 -6.34 29.10 14.76
C ASP A 809 -7.56 28.90 13.85
N TYR A 810 -7.87 27.68 13.41
CA TYR A 810 -8.98 27.48 12.45
C TYR A 810 -10.37 27.65 13.06
N MET A 811 -10.65 27.04 14.22
CA MET A 811 -11.97 27.19 14.84
C MET A 811 -12.29 28.64 15.23
N PRO A 812 -11.35 29.40 15.82
CA PRO A 812 -11.54 30.82 16.04
C PRO A 812 -11.86 31.62 14.78
N TYR A 813 -11.26 31.28 13.64
CA TYR A 813 -11.66 31.86 12.35
C TYR A 813 -13.14 31.60 12.06
N TYR A 814 -13.61 30.37 12.18
CA TYR A 814 -15.04 30.07 11.97
C TYR A 814 -15.96 30.77 12.97
N PHE A 815 -15.61 30.80 14.25
CA PHE A 815 -16.41 31.47 15.28
C PHE A 815 -16.51 32.98 15.02
N CYS A 816 -15.39 33.65 14.75
CA CYS A 816 -15.36 35.10 14.55
C CYS A 816 -15.86 35.55 13.17
N CYS A 817 -15.50 34.82 12.10
CA CYS A 817 -15.78 35.23 10.73
C CYS A 817 -17.04 34.63 10.13
N LYS A 818 -17.32 33.35 10.39
CA LYS A 818 -18.41 32.62 9.72
C LYS A 818 -19.68 32.60 10.58
N TYR A 819 -19.57 32.38 11.88
CA TYR A 819 -20.73 32.16 12.75
C TYR A 819 -21.20 33.42 13.47
N ALA A 820 -20.31 34.28 13.99
CA ALA A 820 -20.71 35.42 14.83
C ALA A 820 -21.26 36.65 14.07
N GLN A 821 -21.24 36.65 12.73
CA GLN A 821 -21.56 37.78 11.83
C GLN A 821 -20.75 39.07 12.12
N TYR A 822 -20.03 39.60 11.11
CA TYR A 822 -19.34 40.91 11.17
C TYR A 822 -18.26 41.11 12.26
N ARG A 823 -17.62 40.04 12.77
CA ARG A 823 -16.53 40.11 13.77
C ARG A 823 -15.17 39.63 13.27
N CYS A 824 -15.00 39.46 11.97
CA CYS A 824 -13.72 39.07 11.35
C CYS A 824 -12.54 39.97 11.73
N GLN A 825 -12.79 41.25 12.02
CA GLN A 825 -11.74 42.19 12.37
C GLN A 825 -10.99 41.73 13.63
N LEU A 826 -11.70 41.19 14.64
CA LEU A 826 -11.09 40.68 15.86
C LEU A 826 -10.10 39.55 15.56
N PHE A 827 -10.45 38.67 14.64
CA PHE A 827 -9.57 37.60 14.20
C PHE A 827 -8.32 38.15 13.50
N TYR A 828 -8.49 39.00 12.48
CA TYR A 828 -7.34 39.55 11.73
C TYR A 828 -6.45 40.48 12.53
N TRP A 829 -6.94 41.07 13.63
CA TRP A 829 -6.09 41.81 14.57
C TRP A 829 -5.11 40.90 15.32
N ARG A 830 -5.52 39.66 15.62
CA ARG A 830 -4.64 38.65 16.26
C ARG A 830 -3.89 37.79 15.25
N ARG A 831 -4.36 37.73 14.00
CA ARG A 831 -3.84 36.92 12.90
C ARG A 831 -3.66 37.75 11.63
N PRO A 832 -2.84 38.82 11.65
CA PRO A 832 -2.60 39.64 10.46
C PRO A 832 -1.80 38.86 9.41
N THR A 833 -2.10 39.07 8.12
CA THR A 833 -1.31 38.50 7.02
C THR A 833 0.12 39.02 7.01
N SER A 834 1.03 38.25 6.41
CA SER A 834 2.40 38.70 6.19
C SER A 834 2.50 39.72 5.07
N GLY A 835 3.37 40.71 5.25
CA GLY A 835 3.54 41.84 4.31
C GLY A 835 4.57 41.60 3.19
N CYS A 836 5.26 40.45 3.17
CA CYS A 836 6.37 40.09 2.27
C CYS A 836 7.59 41.03 2.27
N GLN A 837 7.60 42.08 3.10
CA GLN A 837 8.65 43.11 3.13
C GLN A 837 10.00 42.55 3.62
N GLN A 838 9.97 41.48 4.42
CA GLN A 838 11.14 40.81 4.97
C GLN A 838 11.50 39.53 4.21
N TYR A 839 10.81 39.23 3.09
CA TYR A 839 11.10 38.05 2.30
C TYR A 839 12.40 38.21 1.51
N GLU A 840 13.35 37.31 1.74
CA GLU A 840 14.59 37.20 0.97
C GLU A 840 14.58 35.93 0.09
N PRO A 841 14.65 36.07 -1.25
CA PRO A 841 14.61 34.92 -2.15
C PRO A 841 15.88 34.05 -2.01
N PRO A 842 15.77 32.72 -2.10
CA PRO A 842 16.92 31.84 -1.96
C PRO A 842 17.84 31.93 -3.19
N ALA A 843 19.14 31.72 -2.99
CA ALA A 843 20.08 31.52 -4.10
C ALA A 843 19.74 30.23 -4.85
N THR A 844 19.77 30.26 -6.18
CA THR A 844 19.40 29.11 -7.02
C THR A 844 20.58 28.61 -7.85
N GLY A 845 20.74 27.28 -7.89
CA GLY A 845 21.67 26.59 -8.77
C GLY A 845 20.91 25.55 -9.58
N TYR A 846 21.28 25.35 -10.84
CA TYR A 846 20.56 24.43 -11.72
C TYR A 846 21.47 23.76 -12.75
N VAL A 847 20.98 22.64 -13.28
CA VAL A 847 21.63 21.86 -14.34
C VAL A 847 20.71 21.82 -15.55
N GLN A 848 21.24 22.09 -16.74
CA GLN A 848 20.46 22.10 -17.98
C GLN A 848 21.16 21.33 -19.10
N GLY A 849 20.37 20.60 -19.89
CA GLY A 849 20.85 19.91 -21.09
C GLY A 849 21.92 18.85 -20.80
N ALA A 850 22.92 18.76 -21.67
CA ALA A 850 24.06 17.84 -21.55
C ALA A 850 25.13 18.40 -20.59
N GLY A 851 24.80 18.41 -19.29
CA GLY A 851 25.76 18.71 -18.23
C GLY A 851 26.20 20.18 -18.13
N SER A 852 25.34 21.14 -18.46
CA SER A 852 25.60 22.55 -18.18
C SER A 852 25.18 22.89 -16.75
N PHE A 853 26.11 23.38 -15.92
CA PHE A 853 25.90 23.68 -14.51
C PHE A 853 25.98 25.19 -14.26
N THR A 854 25.05 25.70 -13.44
CA THR A 854 25.13 27.03 -12.83
C THR A 854 25.14 26.86 -11.30
N THR A 855 26.20 27.31 -10.63
CA THR A 855 26.35 27.22 -9.16
C THR A 855 25.55 28.30 -8.43
N LEU A 856 25.41 28.15 -7.11
CA LEU A 856 24.77 29.15 -6.23
C LEU A 856 25.46 30.53 -6.32
N ASP A 857 26.78 30.55 -6.53
CA ASP A 857 27.58 31.77 -6.75
C ASP A 857 27.54 32.27 -8.21
N ASN A 858 26.58 31.79 -9.00
CA ASN A 858 26.37 32.16 -10.40
C ASN A 858 27.56 31.86 -11.35
N ARG A 859 28.39 30.85 -11.03
CA ARG A 859 29.45 30.37 -11.93
C ARG A 859 28.90 29.32 -12.88
N LYS A 860 29.26 29.42 -14.16
CA LYS A 860 28.78 28.53 -15.23
C LYS A 860 29.90 27.64 -15.75
N PHE A 861 29.68 26.33 -15.82
CA PHE A 861 30.63 25.38 -16.39
C PHE A 861 29.92 24.19 -17.04
N ILE A 862 30.64 23.47 -17.90
CA ILE A 862 30.14 22.26 -18.58
C ILE A 862 30.91 21.06 -18.03
N PHE A 863 30.18 20.01 -17.67
CA PHE A 863 30.75 18.77 -17.13
C PHE A 863 29.96 17.56 -17.63
N ASN A 864 30.64 16.63 -18.31
CA ASN A 864 30.01 15.52 -19.04
C ASN A 864 30.57 14.12 -18.74
N GLU A 865 31.23 13.94 -17.59
CA GLU A 865 31.73 12.63 -17.20
C GLU A 865 30.69 11.83 -16.40
N PRO A 866 30.52 10.53 -16.67
CA PRO A 866 29.66 9.68 -15.86
C PRO A 866 30.29 9.41 -14.49
N GLY A 867 29.46 9.33 -13.46
CA GLY A 867 29.94 9.12 -12.09
C GLY A 867 29.01 9.71 -11.05
N VAL A 868 29.48 9.71 -9.80
CA VAL A 868 28.79 10.34 -8.68
C VAL A 868 29.64 11.51 -8.20
N PHE A 869 29.05 12.70 -8.17
CA PHE A 869 29.73 13.95 -7.87
C PHE A 869 29.03 14.69 -6.73
N THR A 870 29.78 15.45 -5.95
CA THR A 870 29.21 16.29 -4.88
C THR A 870 28.88 17.66 -5.47
N LEU A 871 27.60 18.03 -5.44
CA LEU A 871 27.10 19.31 -5.96
C LEU A 871 27.19 20.42 -4.92
N LEU A 872 26.90 20.09 -3.66
CA LEU A 872 26.98 21.00 -2.53
C LEU A 872 27.52 20.24 -1.31
N HIS A 873 28.48 20.84 -0.62
CA HIS A 873 28.98 20.36 0.66
C HIS A 873 29.11 21.55 1.60
N ILE A 874 28.37 21.52 2.69
CA ILE A 874 28.45 22.47 3.79
C ILE A 874 29.02 21.70 4.96
N PRO A 875 30.22 22.04 5.47
CA PRO A 875 30.83 21.33 6.58
C PRO A 875 30.07 21.58 7.88
N GLN A 876 30.12 20.61 8.79
CA GLN A 876 29.55 20.77 10.13
C GLN A 876 30.26 21.91 10.87
N THR A 877 29.48 22.76 11.53
CA THR A 877 29.95 23.78 12.46
C THR A 877 29.25 23.60 13.82
N LEU A 878 29.58 24.42 14.82
CA LEU A 878 28.88 24.38 16.11
C LEU A 878 27.39 24.71 15.99
N THR A 879 27.00 25.49 14.99
CA THR A 879 25.63 26.00 14.81
C THR A 879 24.92 25.41 13.59
N ASN A 880 25.65 24.88 12.61
CA ASN A 880 25.08 24.30 11.38
C ASN A 880 25.44 22.82 11.22
N PRO A 881 24.47 21.97 10.83
CA PRO A 881 24.74 20.58 10.49
C PRO A 881 25.59 20.48 9.22
N GLU A 882 26.29 19.35 9.06
CA GLU A 882 26.86 18.99 7.75
C GLU A 882 25.71 18.77 6.77
N VAL A 883 25.81 19.32 5.56
CA VAL A 883 24.84 19.08 4.49
C VAL A 883 25.61 18.65 3.24
N ARG A 884 25.20 17.54 2.64
CA ARG A 884 25.81 17.00 1.44
C ARG A 884 24.76 16.66 0.38
N ILE A 885 24.91 17.27 -0.79
CA ILE A 885 24.12 16.94 -1.97
C ILE A 885 25.03 16.28 -3.00
N GLN A 886 24.68 15.07 -3.40
CA GLN A 886 25.36 14.33 -4.46
C GLN A 886 24.45 14.17 -5.66
N ILE A 887 25.04 14.13 -6.84
CA ILE A 887 24.35 13.86 -8.10
C ILE A 887 25.01 12.70 -8.81
N ARG A 888 24.19 11.87 -9.46
CA ARG A 888 24.62 10.79 -10.33
C ARG A 888 24.44 11.20 -11.78
N LEU A 889 25.53 11.20 -12.52
CA LEU A 889 25.54 11.40 -13.97
C LEU A 889 25.71 10.04 -14.64
N GLU A 890 24.78 9.71 -15.54
CA GLU A 890 24.90 8.56 -16.42
C GLU A 890 24.88 9.03 -17.86
N ARG A 891 25.64 8.32 -18.71
CA ARG A 891 25.58 8.56 -20.14
C ARG A 891 24.21 8.16 -20.67
N TYR A 892 23.65 9.01 -21.53
CA TYR A 892 22.30 8.80 -22.03
C TYR A 892 22.30 7.67 -23.09
N PRO A 893 21.41 6.66 -23.00
CA PRO A 893 21.38 5.56 -23.96
C PRO A 893 21.06 6.07 -25.38
N ASN A 894 21.71 5.52 -26.39
CA ASN A 894 21.47 5.92 -27.77
C ASN A 894 20.10 5.45 -28.28
N ARG A 895 19.11 6.34 -28.23
CA ARG A 895 17.72 6.07 -28.66
C ARG A 895 17.50 6.03 -30.17
N LYS A 896 18.54 6.23 -30.99
CA LYS A 896 18.44 6.09 -32.44
C LYS A 896 18.44 4.62 -32.89
N VAL A 897 18.82 3.70 -32.02
CA VAL A 897 18.88 2.26 -32.34
C VAL A 897 17.52 1.62 -32.02
N GLU A 898 16.94 0.94 -33.01
CA GLU A 898 15.66 0.26 -32.87
C GLU A 898 15.81 -1.00 -32.01
N PHE A 899 15.12 -1.04 -30.86
CA PHE A 899 15.17 -2.18 -29.94
C PHE A 899 14.62 -3.48 -30.54
N GLY A 900 13.86 -3.42 -31.64
CA GLY A 900 13.36 -4.59 -32.39
C GLY A 900 14.44 -5.37 -33.14
N LEU A 901 15.67 -4.86 -33.23
CA LEU A 901 16.81 -5.52 -33.87
C LEU A 901 17.64 -6.42 -32.93
N LEU A 902 17.21 -6.54 -31.66
CA LEU A 902 17.85 -7.40 -30.66
C LEU A 902 17.97 -8.85 -31.16
N GLY A 903 19.20 -9.36 -31.23
CA GLY A 903 19.48 -10.75 -31.59
C GLY A 903 19.49 -11.05 -33.10
N ARG A 904 19.20 -10.08 -33.99
CA ARG A 904 19.35 -10.27 -35.45
C ARG A 904 20.69 -9.79 -36.01
N TYR A 905 21.16 -8.60 -35.61
CA TYR A 905 22.41 -8.00 -36.14
C TYR A 905 23.24 -7.24 -35.10
N LEU A 906 22.68 -7.00 -33.90
CA LEU A 906 23.33 -6.22 -32.85
C LEU A 906 23.33 -7.00 -31.54
N SER A 907 24.48 -6.97 -30.84
CA SER A 907 24.57 -7.55 -29.51
C SER A 907 23.76 -6.73 -28.51
N GLN A 908 23.33 -7.36 -27.42
CA GLN A 908 22.62 -6.68 -26.35
C GLN A 908 23.45 -5.54 -25.72
N ALA A 909 24.78 -5.66 -25.72
CA ALA A 909 25.69 -4.61 -25.26
C ALA A 909 25.69 -3.38 -26.20
N ASP A 910 25.60 -3.60 -27.52
CA ASP A 910 25.62 -2.52 -28.52
C ASP A 910 24.32 -1.70 -28.56
N LEU A 911 23.20 -2.32 -28.15
CA LEU A 911 21.91 -1.63 -27.99
C LEU A 911 21.87 -0.66 -26.81
N VAL A 912 22.79 -0.82 -25.86
CA VAL A 912 22.86 -0.01 -24.63
C VAL A 912 24.03 0.99 -24.70
N GLN A 913 24.73 1.09 -25.84
CA GLN A 913 25.85 2.01 -26.04
C GLN A 913 25.42 3.46 -25.70
N PRO A 914 26.02 4.07 -24.68
CA PRO A 914 25.64 5.41 -24.28
C PRO A 914 26.22 6.46 -25.23
N THR A 915 25.50 7.55 -25.45
CA THR A 915 26.03 8.75 -26.11
C THR A 915 27.15 9.40 -25.28
N ASN A 916 27.93 10.30 -25.89
CA ASN A 916 28.96 11.09 -25.19
C ASN A 916 28.39 12.18 -24.26
N ALA A 917 27.05 12.30 -24.16
CA ALA A 917 26.41 13.24 -23.27
C ALA A 917 25.92 12.52 -22.01
N THR A 918 26.16 13.13 -20.85
CA THR A 918 25.62 12.66 -19.58
C THR A 918 24.40 13.46 -19.16
N VAL A 919 23.49 12.80 -18.47
CA VAL A 919 22.32 13.41 -17.85
C VAL A 919 22.30 13.08 -16.37
N VAL A 920 21.71 13.97 -15.57
CA VAL A 920 21.47 13.71 -14.16
C VAL A 920 20.40 12.63 -14.06
N THR A 921 20.76 11.46 -13.53
CA THR A 921 19.84 10.34 -13.32
C THR A 921 19.53 10.09 -11.86
N GLY A 922 20.24 10.73 -10.93
CA GLY A 922 19.88 10.69 -9.52
C GLY A 922 20.45 11.83 -8.71
N ILE A 923 19.80 12.10 -7.58
CA ILE A 923 20.18 13.10 -6.58
C ILE A 923 20.08 12.44 -5.21
N ALA A 924 21.10 12.61 -4.37
CA ALA A 924 21.09 12.19 -2.98
C ALA A 924 21.31 13.41 -2.08
N LEU A 925 20.54 13.51 -1.00
CA LEU A 925 20.67 14.51 0.04
C LEU A 925 20.87 13.80 1.37
N GLU A 926 21.84 14.25 2.15
CA GLU A 926 22.13 13.78 3.50
C GLU A 926 22.55 14.99 4.35
N ALA A 927 22.07 15.04 5.59
CA ALA A 927 22.52 16.02 6.56
C ALA A 927 22.77 15.35 7.92
N THR A 928 23.53 16.00 8.80
CA THR A 928 23.84 15.44 10.13
C THR A 928 22.55 15.14 10.89
N GLY A 929 22.33 13.88 11.24
CA GLY A 929 21.18 13.44 12.04
C GLY A 929 19.87 13.22 11.26
N THR A 930 19.87 13.39 9.93
CA THR A 930 18.70 13.21 9.06
C THR A 930 18.74 11.88 8.30
N ASP A 931 17.59 11.44 7.81
CA ASP A 931 17.51 10.30 6.89
C ASP A 931 18.05 10.68 5.52
N ARG A 932 18.94 9.85 4.96
CA ARG A 932 19.41 10.03 3.58
C ARG A 932 18.29 9.81 2.59
N VAL A 933 18.01 10.81 1.76
CA VAL A 933 17.02 10.76 0.67
C VAL A 933 17.75 10.64 -0.66
N VAL A 934 17.42 9.60 -1.43
CA VAL A 934 17.98 9.36 -2.76
C VAL A 934 16.83 9.26 -3.76
N VAL A 935 16.83 10.12 -4.76
CA VAL A 935 15.88 10.10 -5.86
C VAL A 935 16.62 9.68 -7.11
N VAL A 936 16.27 8.54 -7.69
CA VAL A 936 16.90 8.02 -8.91
C VAL A 936 15.84 7.78 -9.98
N VAL A 937 16.14 8.14 -11.22
CA VAL A 937 15.28 7.89 -12.37
C VAL A 937 15.27 6.38 -12.66
N ARG A 938 14.09 5.78 -12.81
CA ARG A 938 13.97 4.37 -13.16
C ARG A 938 14.44 4.12 -14.58
N LYS A 939 14.85 2.89 -14.92
CA LYS A 939 15.15 2.53 -16.31
C LYS A 939 13.85 2.46 -17.14
N ASP A 940 13.93 2.69 -18.45
CA ASP A 940 12.76 2.94 -19.31
C ASP A 940 11.67 1.85 -19.22
N THR A 941 12.06 0.57 -19.13
CA THR A 941 11.14 -0.58 -19.01
C THR A 941 10.39 -0.68 -17.68
N ARG A 942 10.78 0.13 -16.68
CA ARG A 942 10.17 0.15 -15.32
C ARG A 942 9.46 1.43 -14.96
N ARG A 943 9.21 2.28 -15.97
CA ARG A 943 8.60 3.61 -15.78
C ARG A 943 7.07 3.64 -15.90
N PHE A 944 6.42 2.49 -16.02
CA PHE A 944 4.97 2.44 -16.27
C PHE A 944 4.16 3.04 -15.12
N ARG A 945 4.50 2.70 -13.86
CA ARG A 945 3.82 3.21 -12.66
C ARG A 945 4.56 4.40 -12.05
N TYR A 946 5.87 4.25 -11.85
CA TYR A 946 6.70 5.27 -11.23
C TYR A 946 7.83 5.67 -12.16
N ARG A 947 8.05 6.97 -12.34
CA ARG A 947 9.17 7.47 -13.17
C ARG A 947 10.50 7.48 -12.41
N THR A 948 10.44 7.61 -11.09
CA THR A 948 11.58 7.68 -10.18
C THR A 948 11.43 6.66 -9.05
N SER A 949 12.55 6.20 -8.51
CA SER A 949 12.65 5.49 -7.25
C SER A 949 13.11 6.47 -6.18
N ILE A 950 12.31 6.62 -5.13
CA ILE A 950 12.64 7.44 -3.97
C ILE A 950 13.03 6.49 -2.85
N ILE A 951 14.25 6.60 -2.37
CA ILE A 951 14.84 5.73 -1.35
C ILE A 951 15.16 6.60 -0.14
N VAL A 952 14.59 6.28 1.02
CA VAL A 952 14.84 6.99 2.27
C VAL A 952 15.29 5.98 3.33
N GLY A 953 16.46 6.20 3.92
CA GLY A 953 17.02 5.25 4.90
C GLY A 953 17.19 3.84 4.33
N ASN A 954 17.58 3.73 3.06
CA ASN A 954 17.71 2.48 2.27
C ASN A 954 16.39 1.75 1.96
N ILE A 955 15.24 2.39 2.17
CA ILE A 955 13.91 1.81 1.89
C ILE A 955 13.25 2.57 0.76
N ILE A 956 12.71 1.85 -0.23
CA ILE A 956 11.93 2.48 -1.31
C ILE A 956 10.59 2.98 -0.75
N ARG A 957 10.28 4.25 -1.01
CA ARG A 957 9.07 4.95 -0.60
C ARG A 957 8.16 5.25 -1.80
N TYR A 958 6.86 5.15 -1.58
CA TYR A 958 5.83 5.29 -2.61
C TYR A 958 4.87 6.41 -2.25
N PHE A 959 4.50 7.23 -3.23
CA PHE A 959 3.64 8.41 -3.06
C PHE A 959 2.26 8.23 -3.74
N ASP A 960 1.76 7.00 -3.72
CA ASP A 960 0.45 6.64 -4.29
C ASP A 960 -0.69 7.18 -3.44
N ASN A 961 -0.69 6.84 -2.16
CA ASN A 961 -1.76 7.22 -1.22
C ASN A 961 -1.55 8.62 -0.62
N MET A 962 -0.30 9.06 -0.52
CA MET A 962 0.07 10.37 0.04
C MET A 962 1.15 11.02 -0.79
N LYS A 963 0.93 12.29 -1.15
CA LYS A 963 1.86 13.10 -1.94
C LYS A 963 2.94 13.80 -1.08
N LEU A 964 2.73 13.87 0.23
CA LEU A 964 3.66 14.43 1.20
C LEU A 964 4.03 13.36 2.23
N GLN A 965 5.33 13.17 2.48
CA GLN A 965 5.83 12.26 3.50
C GLN A 965 6.96 12.92 4.29
N LYS A 966 6.92 12.81 5.62
CA LYS A 966 7.97 13.27 6.52
C LYS A 966 8.82 12.09 7.00
N PHE A 967 10.12 12.33 7.00
CA PHE A 967 11.14 11.41 7.49
C PHE A 967 11.93 12.08 8.60
N LYS A 968 12.88 11.37 9.21
CA LYS A 968 13.70 11.95 10.27
C LYS A 968 14.62 13.03 9.69
N GLY A 969 14.68 14.18 10.36
CA GLY A 969 15.43 15.33 9.91
C GLY A 969 14.52 16.49 9.59
#